data_AF-A0A8T0QMF7-F1
#
_entry.id   AF-A0A8T0QMF7-F1
#
_cell.length_a   1.000
_cell.length_b   1.000
_cell.length_c   1.000
_cell.angle_alpha   90.00
_cell.angle_beta   90.00
_cell.angle_gamma   90.00
#
_symmetry.space_group_name_H-M   'P 1'
#
loop_
_entity.id
_entity.type
_entity.pdbx_description
1 polymer ?
#
loop_
_entity_poly.entity_id
_entity_poly.type
_entity_poly.pdbx_seq_one_letter_code
_entity_poly.pdbx_strand_id
1 'polypeptide(L)'
;MERWYIGERDVDGARKEILERIRHESDKKVFYFNGWSGFGAAPVLRSIEQELRSIKAKKNPSRLCFDTIIYIDCSAWESRRVMQRKIAEELKLDPETVLATFDKQDEEDDFNGVDLGSRDVIPSVSQVIYQTLDKRKFVMVFLNGSDDEVDLHKFGIIADDYCDHVIVWAFKRRSLTIHEHRDEISSKLRYTHLFLYDYLSDNQLSTSEFHALLHEEAANIVARHPWMQGVDPTMVMECCLYELFLQYSFHRATGFDWVAHSPNYWMCDGIIKRDGTREITDALHQEIHWECDDTSLFDEVFEKLMEDPEAPFLVVKKDGISYSRESPCCRWICMTSKNLTIQEDTKAILERASSLFVALDKSENPQDSPNVFLKHCCNLGVLILSHCSFSFMSPPFLQCEGLRFLGLDHCTHDNRSEGAGNNANWVCLQSLWVLDLRYTEWDAILSEENMDIMTNLRELNIEGFMCCQLISGRLQGRLRYLQKLRIIKPTHKAETTSKDCNNSFVDKIDLEILDLSGNRDMENLPANLSMAKSLQMLILDGCDGLENVAVPDGLPSSLRSFSFDGYGPATKWMSSFKLPQEFSEPKQPHDADKRDAKTSKISLQGCTQLENLFVRGLPNLVELDLSGSAIKVLDLKTMVVDVPELKRLFLLGCENLRAIIWGSSDELKLEEVCIDTRAKRTLGLTRPSLAQHKHFRLQLHAVLADARLGRSLFRLLYDQYYSIARDIYFNIHVTSSVEYGGGVGLETTIKEKTAGPSDGPQHHVLASPYGDVTTKIGNNNVPMLVFPQPPAQRSDHHIEISNESRSLGTELGAGGRTLGWLTIRYAESLHVHDAATSSSMPSGYWDRLMWCHVERCPNLDTIFPGIPAEAFGGHQLQTIWASDLQMARCIWSQGVRGHYASFQNLQHLHLRSCPRLQFALPVWVPSFPSLKTLHIIHCGDLTHVFVLDEKYPEEIVARGVPFPKLTTIHLHDLPKLRQISEVKMLAPALKTIRIRGCFGLRRLPVLQGREPGVKRPAVEMEKDVWDALEWDGLAAGHHPSLFEPPVHSRYYRMRRLLRGTVLR
;
A
#
# COMPACT_ATOMS: atom_id res chain seq x y z
N MET A 1 -28.65 -13.57 28.83
CA MET A 1 -28.72 -14.50 27.70
C MET A 1 -29.31 -15.81 28.18
N GLU A 2 -30.42 -16.26 27.59
CA GLU A 2 -30.99 -17.59 27.83
C GLU A 2 -30.29 -18.63 26.95
N ARG A 3 -30.28 -19.91 27.35
CA ARG A 3 -29.67 -20.99 26.57
C ARG A 3 -30.75 -22.03 26.23
N TRP A 4 -30.78 -22.50 24.99
CA TRP A 4 -31.76 -23.47 24.50
C TRP A 4 -31.09 -24.61 23.70
N TYR A 5 -31.57 -25.83 23.93
CA TYR A 5 -31.07 -27.05 23.29
C TYR A 5 -31.83 -27.36 22.00
N ILE A 6 -31.11 -27.57 20.89
CA ILE A 6 -31.63 -28.05 19.61
C ILE A 6 -31.29 -29.54 19.49
N GLY A 7 -32.30 -30.39 19.36
CA GLY A 7 -32.11 -31.86 19.26
C GLY A 7 -32.05 -32.40 17.82
N GLU A 8 -32.24 -31.52 16.83
CA GLU A 8 -32.23 -31.86 15.41
C GLU A 8 -30.80 -32.14 14.91
N ARG A 9 -30.67 -33.12 14.01
CA ARG A 9 -29.37 -33.65 13.55
C ARG A 9 -29.07 -33.38 12.07
N ASP A 10 -29.93 -32.61 11.41
CA ASP A 10 -29.77 -32.21 10.03
C ASP A 10 -30.13 -30.72 9.85
N VAL A 11 -29.70 -30.16 8.71
CA VAL A 11 -29.88 -28.74 8.38
C VAL A 11 -31.37 -28.35 8.32
N ASP A 12 -32.22 -29.24 7.79
CA ASP A 12 -33.63 -28.98 7.56
C ASP A 12 -34.44 -28.93 8.85
N GLY A 13 -34.15 -29.84 9.78
CA GLY A 13 -34.69 -29.91 11.13
C GLY A 13 -34.27 -28.71 11.95
N ALA A 14 -32.97 -28.42 12.01
CA ALA A 14 -32.44 -27.26 12.75
C ALA A 14 -33.04 -25.93 12.25
N ARG A 15 -33.14 -25.73 10.92
CA ARG A 15 -33.82 -24.56 10.34
C ARG A 15 -35.27 -24.45 10.82
N LYS A 16 -36.04 -25.54 10.80
CA LYS A 16 -37.46 -25.54 11.22
C LYS A 16 -37.58 -25.15 12.69
N GLU A 17 -36.78 -25.75 13.56
CA GLU A 17 -36.81 -25.44 15.00
C GLU A 17 -36.46 -23.97 15.26
N ILE A 18 -35.41 -23.44 14.62
CA ILE A 18 -35.01 -22.03 14.77
C ILE A 18 -36.12 -21.07 14.29
N LEU A 19 -36.75 -21.35 13.15
CA LEU A 19 -37.86 -20.54 12.65
C LEU A 19 -39.10 -20.61 13.54
N GLU A 20 -39.38 -21.77 14.15
CA GLU A 20 -40.43 -21.91 15.15
C GLU A 20 -40.12 -21.09 16.41
N ARG A 21 -38.87 -21.05 16.87
CA ARG A 21 -38.45 -20.21 18.01
C ARG A 21 -38.69 -18.74 17.75
N ILE A 22 -38.23 -18.24 16.60
CA ILE A 22 -38.45 -16.86 16.18
C ILE A 22 -39.95 -16.51 16.15
N ARG A 23 -40.81 -17.50 15.86
CA ARG A 23 -42.26 -17.32 15.83
C ARG A 23 -42.89 -17.20 17.22
N HIS A 24 -42.43 -18.00 18.19
CA HIS A 24 -43.04 -18.11 19.52
C HIS A 24 -42.44 -17.11 20.53
N GLU A 25 -41.15 -16.82 20.44
CA GLU A 25 -40.41 -16.01 21.43
C GLU A 25 -40.36 -14.53 21.01
N SER A 26 -41.47 -13.82 21.21
CA SER A 26 -41.64 -12.44 20.73
C SER A 26 -40.74 -11.39 21.38
N ASP A 27 -40.31 -11.67 22.61
CA ASP A 27 -39.43 -10.86 23.45
C ASP A 27 -37.95 -11.04 23.08
N LYS A 28 -37.58 -12.16 22.46
CA LYS A 28 -36.21 -12.42 21.99
C LYS A 28 -36.03 -11.91 20.57
N LYS A 29 -35.05 -11.03 20.38
CA LYS A 29 -34.74 -10.43 19.07
C LYS A 29 -33.43 -10.88 18.43
N VAL A 30 -32.49 -11.43 19.22
CA VAL A 30 -31.13 -11.75 18.78
C VAL A 30 -30.80 -13.17 19.19
N PHE A 31 -30.59 -14.03 18.19
CA PHE A 31 -30.43 -15.47 18.30
C PHE A 31 -29.02 -15.83 17.81
N TYR A 32 -28.25 -16.51 18.65
CA TYR A 32 -26.98 -17.12 18.24
C TYR A 32 -27.17 -18.61 18.05
N PHE A 33 -26.71 -19.17 16.93
CA PHE A 33 -26.73 -20.61 16.66
C PHE A 33 -25.32 -21.19 16.61
N ASN A 34 -25.03 -22.16 17.48
CA ASN A 34 -23.70 -22.78 17.55
C ASN A 34 -23.44 -23.82 16.46
N GLY A 35 -24.46 -24.32 15.77
CA GLY A 35 -24.33 -25.58 15.04
C GLY A 35 -24.02 -26.77 15.96
N TRP A 36 -23.51 -27.83 15.36
CA TRP A 36 -22.97 -29.02 16.05
C TRP A 36 -21.51 -28.74 16.41
N SER A 37 -21.31 -27.89 17.44
CA SER A 37 -19.99 -27.40 17.87
C SER A 37 -19.23 -26.59 16.80
N GLY A 38 -19.91 -25.66 16.15
CA GLY A 38 -19.38 -24.79 15.08
C GLY A 38 -19.55 -25.37 13.67
N PHE A 39 -19.81 -26.67 13.56
CA PHE A 39 -20.04 -27.34 12.28
C PHE A 39 -21.51 -27.25 11.86
N GLY A 40 -21.78 -27.11 10.56
CA GLY A 40 -23.13 -27.01 10.00
C GLY A 40 -23.87 -25.69 10.29
N ALA A 41 -23.26 -24.74 11.01
CA ALA A 41 -23.87 -23.46 11.29
C ALA A 41 -24.12 -22.62 10.02
N ALA A 42 -23.15 -22.58 9.11
CA ALA A 42 -23.27 -21.85 7.85
C ALA A 42 -24.41 -22.35 6.94
N PRO A 43 -24.52 -23.66 6.64
CA PRO A 43 -25.62 -24.16 5.82
C PRO A 43 -26.99 -23.96 6.50
N VAL A 44 -27.12 -24.09 7.83
CA VAL A 44 -28.38 -23.79 8.53
C VAL A 44 -28.79 -22.32 8.36
N LEU A 45 -27.88 -21.37 8.57
CA LEU A 45 -28.17 -19.95 8.41
C LEU A 45 -28.54 -19.60 6.96
N ARG A 46 -27.84 -20.18 5.97
CA ARG A 46 -28.21 -20.04 4.56
C ARG A 46 -29.60 -20.63 4.27
N SER A 47 -29.91 -21.78 4.86
CA SER A 47 -31.20 -22.44 4.69
C SER A 47 -32.36 -21.64 5.30
N ILE A 48 -32.13 -21.01 6.47
CA ILE A 48 -33.06 -20.04 7.09
C ILE A 48 -33.32 -18.88 6.13
N GLU A 49 -32.26 -18.29 5.58
CA GLU A 49 -32.35 -17.17 4.65
C GLU A 49 -33.19 -17.50 3.40
N GLN A 50 -32.94 -18.66 2.79
CA GLN A 50 -33.65 -19.12 1.60
C GLN A 50 -35.15 -19.32 1.89
N GLU A 51 -35.48 -19.92 3.04
CA GLU A 51 -36.87 -20.13 3.42
C GLU A 51 -37.58 -18.80 3.73
N LEU A 52 -36.90 -17.86 4.38
CA LEU A 52 -37.46 -16.52 4.62
C LEU A 52 -37.73 -15.77 3.31
N ARG A 53 -36.85 -15.87 2.30
CA ARG A 53 -37.11 -15.31 0.96
C ARG A 53 -38.28 -16.00 0.27
N SER A 54 -38.37 -17.32 0.38
CA SER A 54 -39.49 -18.14 -0.13
C SER A 54 -40.83 -17.72 0.48
N ILE A 55 -40.89 -17.54 1.81
CA ILE A 55 -42.08 -17.06 2.53
C ILE A 55 -42.49 -15.67 2.05
N LYS A 56 -41.53 -14.75 1.93
CA LYS A 56 -41.76 -13.38 1.44
C LYS A 56 -42.30 -13.38 0.00
N ALA A 57 -41.73 -14.20 -0.89
CA ALA A 57 -42.17 -14.32 -2.28
C ALA A 57 -43.60 -14.85 -2.40
N LYS A 58 -43.99 -15.81 -1.54
CA LYS A 58 -45.34 -16.39 -1.48
C LYS A 58 -46.39 -15.42 -0.89
N LYS A 59 -45.98 -14.25 -0.39
CA LYS A 59 -46.85 -13.26 0.28
C LYS A 59 -47.73 -13.88 1.38
N ASN A 60 -47.21 -14.90 2.06
CA ASN A 60 -47.97 -15.58 3.10
C ASN A 60 -47.98 -14.69 4.36
N PRO A 61 -49.15 -14.23 4.86
CA PRO A 61 -49.24 -13.43 6.07
C PRO A 61 -48.86 -14.28 7.28
N SER A 62 -47.57 -14.36 7.54
CA SER A 62 -46.96 -15.07 8.66
C SER A 62 -46.10 -14.11 9.46
N ARG A 63 -45.87 -14.41 10.74
CA ARG A 63 -44.96 -13.65 11.59
C ARG A 63 -43.52 -13.62 11.06
N LEU A 64 -43.16 -14.59 10.22
CA LEU A 64 -41.87 -14.72 9.54
C LEU A 64 -41.81 -13.97 8.19
N CYS A 65 -42.86 -13.22 7.83
CA CYS A 65 -42.83 -12.32 6.69
C CYS A 65 -42.15 -11.00 7.10
N PHE A 66 -40.93 -10.78 6.61
CA PHE A 66 -40.13 -9.56 6.84
C PHE A 66 -40.12 -8.67 5.61
N ASP A 67 -40.21 -7.36 5.79
CA ASP A 67 -40.11 -6.36 4.72
C ASP A 67 -38.72 -6.35 4.10
N THR A 68 -37.69 -6.59 4.93
CA THR A 68 -36.28 -6.60 4.54
C THR A 68 -35.60 -7.85 5.10
N ILE A 69 -34.85 -8.57 4.25
CA ILE A 69 -34.05 -9.74 4.64
C ILE A 69 -32.62 -9.39 4.26
N ILE A 70 -31.72 -9.39 5.24
CA ILE A 70 -30.31 -9.06 5.08
C ILE A 70 -29.52 -10.33 5.36
N TYR A 71 -28.74 -10.79 4.39
CA TYR A 71 -27.84 -11.93 4.57
C TYR A 71 -26.40 -11.50 4.37
N ILE A 72 -25.56 -11.69 5.38
CA ILE A 72 -24.15 -11.28 5.33
C ILE A 72 -23.26 -12.46 5.69
N ASP A 73 -22.42 -12.86 4.74
CA ASP A 73 -21.33 -13.79 5.00
C ASP A 73 -20.03 -13.02 5.25
N CYS A 74 -19.64 -12.92 6.52
CA CYS A 74 -18.37 -12.36 6.98
C CYS A 74 -17.46 -13.43 7.60
N SER A 75 -17.51 -14.68 7.07
CA SER A 75 -16.65 -15.78 7.52
C SER A 75 -15.16 -15.58 7.25
N ALA A 76 -14.78 -14.90 6.16
CA ALA A 76 -13.46 -14.29 6.00
C ALA A 76 -13.51 -12.87 6.54
N TRP A 77 -13.41 -12.73 7.86
CA TRP A 77 -13.44 -11.42 8.48
C TRP A 77 -12.21 -10.60 8.07
N GLU A 78 -12.45 -9.46 7.42
CA GLU A 78 -11.39 -8.52 7.06
C GLU A 78 -11.41 -7.31 8.00
N SER A 79 -12.52 -6.57 8.06
CA SER A 79 -12.70 -5.44 8.97
C SER A 79 -14.19 -5.07 9.11
N ARG A 80 -14.50 -4.21 10.08
CA ARG A 80 -15.85 -3.65 10.22
C ARG A 80 -16.26 -2.87 8.97
N ARG A 81 -15.32 -2.20 8.30
CA ARG A 81 -15.55 -1.49 7.03
C ARG A 81 -16.08 -2.43 5.94
N VAL A 82 -15.49 -3.61 5.80
CA VAL A 82 -15.92 -4.61 4.79
C VAL A 82 -17.31 -5.16 5.11
N MET A 83 -17.62 -5.46 6.38
CA MET A 83 -18.96 -5.85 6.79
C MET A 83 -20.00 -4.75 6.50
N GLN A 84 -19.67 -3.48 6.78
CA GLN A 84 -20.57 -2.35 6.49
C GLN A 84 -20.85 -2.21 4.99
N ARG A 85 -19.84 -2.43 4.14
CA ARG A 85 -20.01 -2.43 2.67
C ARG A 85 -20.96 -3.54 2.22
N LYS A 86 -20.79 -4.77 2.72
CA LYS A 86 -21.70 -5.89 2.42
C LYS A 86 -23.15 -5.61 2.85
N ILE A 87 -23.34 -4.97 4.01
CA ILE A 87 -24.68 -4.55 4.48
C ILE A 87 -25.28 -3.53 3.50
N ALA A 88 -24.51 -2.54 3.07
CA ALA A 88 -24.98 -1.52 2.12
C ALA A 88 -25.34 -2.13 0.74
N GLU A 89 -24.53 -3.06 0.25
CA GLU A 89 -24.77 -3.79 -1.00
C GLU A 89 -26.06 -4.61 -0.91
N GLU A 90 -26.28 -5.33 0.19
CA GLU A 90 -27.46 -6.19 0.31
C GLU A 90 -28.76 -5.40 0.56
N LEU A 91 -28.65 -4.21 1.16
CA LEU A 91 -29.75 -3.24 1.23
C LEU A 91 -29.99 -2.51 -0.10
N LYS A 92 -29.14 -2.72 -1.11
CA LYS A 92 -29.19 -2.03 -2.42
C LYS A 92 -29.21 -0.51 -2.26
N LEU A 93 -28.41 0.00 -1.34
CA LEU A 93 -28.25 1.43 -1.16
C LEU A 93 -27.67 2.06 -2.43
N ASP A 94 -27.97 3.34 -2.66
CA ASP A 94 -27.54 4.04 -3.88
C ASP A 94 -26.02 3.89 -4.11
N PRO A 95 -25.61 3.16 -5.16
CA PRO A 95 -24.20 2.85 -5.37
C PRO A 95 -23.40 4.10 -5.70
N GLU A 96 -24.00 5.09 -6.37
CA GLU A 96 -23.31 6.33 -6.76
C GLU A 96 -22.89 7.15 -5.53
N THR A 97 -23.73 7.20 -4.49
CA THR A 97 -23.41 7.95 -3.26
C THR A 97 -22.64 7.10 -2.24
N VAL A 98 -23.09 5.86 -1.99
CA VAL A 98 -22.57 5.05 -0.89
C VAL A 98 -21.24 4.38 -1.24
N LEU A 99 -21.11 3.76 -2.43
CA LEU A 99 -19.84 3.14 -2.84
C LEU A 99 -18.76 4.21 -3.05
N ALA A 100 -19.11 5.36 -3.65
CA ALA A 100 -18.17 6.48 -3.76
C ALA A 100 -17.70 7.00 -2.39
N THR A 101 -18.57 6.95 -1.36
CA THR A 101 -18.18 7.31 0.01
C THR A 101 -17.18 6.29 0.59
N PHE A 102 -17.41 5.00 0.36
CA PHE A 102 -16.47 3.94 0.72
C PHE A 102 -15.12 4.10 0.03
N ASP A 103 -15.11 4.25 -1.30
CA ASP A 103 -13.88 4.38 -2.09
C ASP A 103 -13.07 5.61 -1.68
N LYS A 104 -13.76 6.74 -1.48
CA LYS A 104 -13.13 7.99 -1.02
C LYS A 104 -12.51 7.85 0.37
N GLN A 105 -13.22 7.21 1.30
CA GLN A 105 -12.69 7.01 2.65
C GLN A 105 -11.57 5.97 2.67
N ASP A 106 -11.67 4.91 1.89
CA ASP A 106 -10.62 3.89 1.77
C ASP A 106 -9.35 4.46 1.16
N GLU A 107 -9.47 5.32 0.14
CA GLU A 107 -8.35 6.07 -0.42
C GLU A 107 -7.72 6.99 0.63
N GLU A 108 -8.54 7.73 1.39
CA GLU A 108 -8.07 8.60 2.46
C GLU A 108 -7.38 7.82 3.59
N ASP A 109 -7.93 6.67 3.98
CA ASP A 109 -7.36 5.75 4.97
C ASP A 109 -6.01 5.18 4.48
N ASP A 110 -5.85 4.93 3.18
CA ASP A 110 -4.55 4.54 2.60
C ASP A 110 -3.50 5.64 2.78
N PHE A 111 -3.82 6.90 2.47
CA PHE A 111 -2.91 8.04 2.66
C PHE A 111 -2.60 8.32 4.14
N ASN A 112 -3.50 7.92 5.04
CA ASN A 112 -3.29 7.98 6.48
C ASN A 112 -2.50 6.78 7.03
N GLY A 113 -2.18 5.79 6.19
CA GLY A 113 -1.49 4.57 6.61
C GLY A 113 -2.31 3.70 7.56
N VAL A 114 -3.64 3.72 7.44
CA VAL A 114 -4.54 2.89 8.25
C VAL A 114 -4.60 1.50 7.63
N ASP A 115 -4.14 0.51 8.41
CA ASP A 115 -4.22 -0.90 8.05
C ASP A 115 -5.66 -1.34 7.72
N LEU A 116 -5.81 -2.23 6.73
CA LEU A 116 -7.09 -2.70 6.23
C LEU A 116 -7.94 -3.34 7.32
N GLY A 117 -7.33 -4.15 8.19
CA GLY A 117 -8.00 -4.84 9.29
C GLY A 117 -8.49 -3.89 10.38
N SER A 118 -7.84 -2.73 10.51
CA SER A 118 -8.15 -1.69 11.50
C SER A 118 -9.22 -0.68 11.05
N ARG A 119 -9.71 -0.77 9.81
CA ARG A 119 -10.70 0.19 9.28
C ARG A 119 -12.07 0.02 9.93
N ASP A 120 -12.53 1.08 10.59
CA ASP A 120 -13.85 1.12 11.24
C ASP A 120 -14.95 1.58 10.28
N VAL A 121 -16.20 1.48 10.74
CA VAL A 121 -17.41 1.92 10.00
C VAL A 121 -17.38 3.42 9.66
N ILE A 122 -18.01 3.79 8.55
CA ILE A 122 -18.21 5.19 8.14
C ILE A 122 -19.52 5.71 8.76
N PRO A 123 -19.49 6.74 9.63
CA PRO A 123 -20.70 7.21 10.32
C PRO A 123 -21.83 7.69 9.40
N SER A 124 -21.50 8.37 8.29
CA SER A 124 -22.49 8.82 7.32
C SER A 124 -23.20 7.66 6.63
N VAL A 125 -22.49 6.56 6.35
CA VAL A 125 -23.11 5.34 5.78
C VAL A 125 -23.98 4.64 6.82
N SER A 126 -23.54 4.59 8.09
CA SER A 126 -24.37 4.06 9.18
C SER A 126 -25.70 4.82 9.31
N GLN A 127 -25.68 6.14 9.13
CA GLN A 127 -26.90 6.96 9.12
C GLN A 127 -27.86 6.59 7.98
N VAL A 128 -27.33 6.32 6.78
CA VAL A 128 -28.14 5.89 5.62
C VAL A 128 -28.73 4.48 5.85
N ILE A 129 -27.94 3.56 6.41
CA ILE A 129 -28.42 2.22 6.79
C ILE A 129 -29.57 2.33 7.79
N TYR A 130 -29.40 3.12 8.85
CA TYR A 130 -30.44 3.37 9.85
C TYR A 130 -31.72 3.91 9.21
N GLN A 131 -31.63 4.96 8.39
CA GLN A 131 -32.78 5.54 7.70
C GLN A 131 -33.49 4.56 6.76
N THR A 132 -32.76 3.60 6.19
CA THR A 132 -33.31 2.59 5.28
C THR A 132 -34.11 1.53 6.03
N LEU A 133 -33.66 1.19 7.24
CA LEU A 133 -34.28 0.18 8.11
C LEU A 133 -35.37 0.76 9.02
N ASP A 134 -35.35 2.07 9.28
CA ASP A 134 -36.34 2.74 10.13
C ASP A 134 -37.77 2.39 9.69
N LYS A 135 -38.60 2.00 10.67
CA LYS A 135 -40.01 1.60 10.50
C LYS A 135 -40.27 0.40 9.58
N ARG A 136 -39.23 -0.36 9.20
CA ARG A 136 -39.40 -1.62 8.46
C ARG A 136 -39.26 -2.80 9.39
N LYS A 137 -40.05 -3.83 9.13
CA LYS A 137 -39.83 -5.13 9.75
C LYS A 137 -38.68 -5.85 9.05
N PHE A 138 -37.58 -6.14 9.73
CA PHE A 138 -36.41 -6.75 9.09
C PHE A 138 -35.85 -7.97 9.82
N VAL A 139 -35.18 -8.83 9.07
CA VAL A 139 -34.38 -9.92 9.62
C VAL A 139 -32.96 -9.82 9.07
N MET A 140 -31.97 -9.96 9.95
CA MET A 140 -30.57 -10.07 9.57
C MET A 140 -30.06 -11.45 9.93
N VAL A 141 -29.54 -12.17 8.94
CA VAL A 141 -28.88 -13.46 9.11
C VAL A 141 -27.41 -13.28 8.76
N PHE A 142 -26.48 -13.54 9.66
CA PHE A 142 -25.06 -13.34 9.34
C PHE A 142 -24.08 -14.31 9.98
N LEU A 143 -22.97 -14.54 9.28
CA LEU A 143 -21.81 -15.29 9.77
C LEU A 143 -20.72 -14.31 10.20
N ASN A 144 -20.28 -14.43 11.44
CA ASN A 144 -19.22 -13.62 12.02
C ASN A 144 -17.91 -14.42 12.08
N GLY A 145 -16.94 -14.08 11.25
CA GLY A 145 -15.59 -14.68 11.27
C GLY A 145 -14.62 -13.99 12.24
N SER A 146 -15.03 -12.95 12.97
CA SER A 146 -14.19 -12.29 13.98
C SER A 146 -14.19 -13.05 15.31
N ASP A 147 -13.28 -12.67 16.20
CA ASP A 147 -13.10 -13.33 17.50
C ASP A 147 -14.12 -12.93 18.56
N ASP A 148 -14.85 -11.85 18.34
CA ASP A 148 -15.78 -11.22 19.28
C ASP A 148 -17.14 -10.93 18.64
N GLU A 149 -18.18 -10.80 19.45
CA GLU A 149 -19.50 -10.36 18.97
C GLU A 149 -19.41 -8.91 18.46
N VAL A 150 -19.96 -8.67 17.27
CA VAL A 150 -19.95 -7.36 16.62
C VAL A 150 -21.08 -6.49 17.14
N ASP A 151 -20.76 -5.27 17.58
CA ASP A 151 -21.75 -4.25 17.95
C ASP A 151 -22.43 -3.66 16.70
N LEU A 152 -23.61 -4.19 16.38
CA LEU A 152 -24.41 -3.81 15.22
C LEU A 152 -24.93 -2.35 15.28
N HIS A 153 -24.97 -1.73 16.45
CA HIS A 153 -25.38 -0.32 16.58
C HIS A 153 -24.45 0.60 15.78
N LYS A 154 -23.15 0.29 15.74
CA LYS A 154 -22.16 1.06 14.97
C LYS A 154 -22.45 1.06 13.47
N PHE A 155 -23.11 0.02 12.96
CA PHE A 155 -23.46 -0.13 11.55
C PHE A 155 -24.75 0.61 11.18
N GLY A 156 -25.44 1.23 12.14
CA GLY A 156 -26.77 1.82 11.95
C GLY A 156 -27.91 0.83 12.12
N ILE A 157 -27.64 -0.38 12.63
CA ILE A 157 -28.65 -1.39 12.92
C ILE A 157 -28.98 -1.29 14.41
N ILE A 158 -30.00 -0.49 14.73
CA ILE A 158 -30.41 -0.24 16.10
C ILE A 158 -31.46 -1.27 16.51
N ALA A 159 -31.07 -2.16 17.40
CA ALA A 159 -31.95 -3.12 18.05
C ALA A 159 -32.61 -2.47 19.28
N ASP A 160 -33.60 -1.60 19.07
CA ASP A 160 -34.43 -1.05 20.15
C ASP A 160 -35.78 -1.76 20.28
N ASP A 161 -36.47 -1.53 21.39
CA ASP A 161 -37.78 -2.16 21.70
C ASP A 161 -38.90 -1.72 20.73
N TYR A 162 -38.67 -0.69 19.90
CA TYR A 162 -39.67 -0.11 19.02
C TYR A 162 -39.58 -0.63 17.58
N CYS A 163 -38.46 -1.26 17.21
CA CYS A 163 -38.23 -1.84 15.89
C CYS A 163 -38.59 -3.34 15.85
N ASP A 164 -39.45 -3.76 14.90
CA ASP A 164 -39.78 -5.19 14.70
C ASP A 164 -38.66 -5.87 13.88
N HIS A 165 -37.61 -6.32 14.58
CA HIS A 165 -36.44 -6.91 13.98
C HIS A 165 -36.10 -8.29 14.54
N VAL A 166 -35.39 -9.10 13.76
CA VAL A 166 -34.81 -10.37 14.21
C VAL A 166 -33.38 -10.49 13.70
N ILE A 167 -32.46 -10.89 14.55
CA ILE A 167 -31.06 -11.15 14.17
C ILE A 167 -30.76 -12.61 14.48
N VAL A 168 -30.30 -13.36 13.48
CA VAL A 168 -29.83 -14.75 13.64
C VAL A 168 -28.38 -14.81 13.18
N TRP A 169 -27.48 -15.26 14.03
CA TRP A 169 -26.06 -15.23 13.69
C TRP A 169 -25.27 -16.40 14.29
N ALA A 170 -24.08 -16.64 13.76
CA ALA A 170 -23.17 -17.67 14.24
C ALA A 170 -21.72 -17.20 14.13
N PHE A 171 -20.86 -17.65 15.05
CA PHE A 171 -19.41 -17.57 14.84
C PHE A 171 -19.02 -18.63 13.82
N LYS A 172 -18.43 -18.20 12.72
CA LYS A 172 -17.95 -19.12 11.70
C LYS A 172 -16.85 -18.47 10.90
N ARG A 173 -15.64 -19.01 11.04
CA ARG A 173 -14.54 -18.77 10.11
C ARG A 173 -14.74 -19.64 8.87
N ARG A 174 -13.99 -19.37 7.80
CA ARG A 174 -14.00 -20.22 6.59
C ARG A 174 -13.52 -21.63 6.87
N SER A 175 -12.70 -21.82 7.91
CA SER A 175 -12.24 -23.13 8.35
C SER A 175 -13.39 -24.05 8.75
N LEU A 176 -13.19 -25.34 8.44
CA LEU A 176 -14.02 -26.43 8.90
C LEU A 176 -13.52 -26.82 10.30
N THR A 177 -14.37 -26.67 11.30
CA THR A 177 -13.99 -26.81 12.72
C THR A 177 -15.12 -27.48 13.49
N ILE A 178 -14.75 -28.38 14.42
CA ILE A 178 -15.65 -28.88 15.48
C ILE A 178 -14.91 -28.63 16.80
N HIS A 179 -15.45 -27.79 17.68
CA HIS A 179 -14.75 -27.41 18.92
C HIS A 179 -15.65 -27.48 20.17
N GLU A 180 -15.07 -27.82 21.32
CA GLU A 180 -15.80 -28.01 22.60
C GLU A 180 -15.81 -26.76 23.50
N HIS A 181 -15.80 -25.56 22.93
CA HIS A 181 -15.61 -24.31 23.67
C HIS A 181 -16.92 -23.54 23.97
N ARG A 182 -17.96 -24.23 24.45
CA ARG A 182 -19.28 -23.60 24.67
C ARG A 182 -19.25 -22.46 25.68
N ASP A 183 -18.53 -22.63 26.79
CA ASP A 183 -18.49 -21.61 27.83
C ASP A 183 -17.64 -20.39 27.44
N GLU A 184 -16.59 -20.58 26.63
CA GLU A 184 -15.83 -19.48 26.06
C GLU A 184 -16.68 -18.68 25.08
N ILE A 185 -17.42 -19.34 24.19
CA ILE A 185 -18.37 -18.68 23.27
C ILE A 185 -19.40 -17.90 24.09
N SER A 186 -20.00 -18.51 25.11
CA SER A 186 -21.00 -17.85 25.96
C SER A 186 -20.47 -16.59 26.65
N SER A 187 -19.16 -16.50 26.93
CA SER A 187 -18.55 -15.31 27.54
C SER A 187 -18.44 -14.12 26.58
N LYS A 188 -18.45 -14.38 25.26
CA LYS A 188 -18.33 -13.39 24.19
C LYS A 188 -19.68 -12.80 23.75
N LEU A 189 -20.79 -13.48 24.07
CA LEU A 189 -22.16 -13.10 23.69
C LEU A 189 -22.76 -12.06 24.66
N ARG A 190 -22.46 -10.78 24.41
CA ARG A 190 -22.87 -9.60 25.19
C ARG A 190 -24.25 -9.06 24.80
N TYR A 191 -24.58 -9.07 23.50
CA TYR A 191 -25.81 -8.48 22.93
C TYR A 191 -26.83 -9.55 22.50
N THR A 192 -26.48 -10.82 22.63
CA THR A 192 -27.34 -11.94 22.26
C THR A 192 -28.38 -12.26 23.33
N HIS A 193 -29.63 -12.42 22.90
CA HIS A 193 -30.74 -12.74 23.79
C HIS A 193 -30.86 -14.24 24.05
N LEU A 194 -30.76 -15.07 22.99
CA LEU A 194 -30.91 -16.52 23.07
C LEU A 194 -29.71 -17.24 22.42
N PHE A 195 -29.11 -18.16 23.16
CA PHE A 195 -28.04 -19.05 22.71
C PHE A 195 -28.62 -20.43 22.38
N LEU A 196 -28.70 -20.74 21.09
CA LEU A 196 -29.12 -22.03 20.53
C LEU A 196 -27.91 -22.95 20.34
N TYR A 197 -27.93 -24.13 20.97
CA TYR A 197 -26.79 -25.06 20.99
C TYR A 197 -27.24 -26.53 20.93
N ASP A 198 -26.31 -27.43 20.59
CA ASP A 198 -26.47 -28.89 20.67
C ASP A 198 -25.48 -29.53 21.68
N TYR A 199 -25.81 -30.70 22.24
CA TYR A 199 -25.00 -31.54 23.12
C TYR A 199 -24.39 -32.70 22.33
N LEU A 200 -23.17 -32.52 21.82
CA LEU A 200 -22.43 -33.61 21.19
C LEU A 200 -22.00 -34.70 22.20
N SER A 201 -21.88 -34.38 23.49
CA SER A 201 -21.36 -35.28 24.53
C SER A 201 -22.27 -36.46 24.87
N ASP A 202 -23.57 -36.42 24.55
CA ASP A 202 -24.52 -37.47 24.96
C ASP A 202 -25.00 -38.38 23.79
N ASN A 203 -24.64 -38.09 22.53
CA ASN A 203 -24.78 -38.98 21.36
C ASN A 203 -24.16 -38.32 20.12
N GLN A 204 -22.86 -38.53 19.91
CA GLN A 204 -22.07 -38.11 18.74
C GLN A 204 -22.81 -38.35 17.39
N LEU A 205 -22.56 -37.49 16.40
CA LEU A 205 -23.06 -37.67 15.02
C LEU A 205 -22.68 -39.06 14.49
N SER A 206 -23.64 -39.76 13.88
CA SER A 206 -23.33 -40.95 13.07
C SER A 206 -22.56 -40.54 11.81
N THR A 207 -21.80 -41.47 11.21
CA THR A 207 -21.05 -41.19 9.98
C THR A 207 -21.95 -40.68 8.85
N SER A 208 -23.15 -41.23 8.70
CA SER A 208 -24.14 -40.76 7.72
C SER A 208 -24.61 -39.33 7.99
N GLU A 209 -24.81 -38.96 9.27
CA GLU A 209 -25.20 -37.59 9.65
C GLU A 209 -24.03 -36.62 9.40
N PHE A 210 -22.80 -37.02 9.74
CA PHE A 210 -21.60 -36.23 9.45
C PHE A 210 -21.40 -36.01 7.94
N HIS A 211 -21.53 -37.06 7.12
CA HIS A 211 -21.44 -36.93 5.65
C HIS A 211 -22.54 -36.03 5.09
N ALA A 212 -23.78 -36.14 5.58
CA ALA A 212 -24.86 -35.25 5.15
C ALA A 212 -24.56 -33.78 5.50
N LEU A 213 -24.06 -33.51 6.71
CA LEU A 213 -23.66 -32.16 7.12
C LEU A 213 -22.45 -31.63 6.35
N LEU A 214 -21.46 -32.48 6.06
CA LEU A 214 -20.30 -32.11 5.26
C LEU A 214 -20.67 -31.83 3.80
N HIS A 215 -21.65 -32.55 3.25
CA HIS A 215 -22.20 -32.27 1.93
C HIS A 215 -22.87 -30.89 1.89
N GLU A 216 -23.62 -30.53 2.93
CA GLU A 216 -24.23 -29.21 3.08
C GLU A 216 -23.18 -28.10 3.25
N GLU A 217 -22.10 -28.35 4.01
CA GLU A 217 -20.96 -27.43 4.10
C GLU A 217 -20.25 -27.27 2.74
N ALA A 218 -20.09 -28.36 1.99
CA ALA A 218 -19.54 -28.33 0.63
C ALA A 218 -20.44 -27.55 -0.34
N ALA A 219 -21.76 -27.75 -0.28
CA ALA A 219 -22.73 -26.97 -1.04
C ALA A 219 -22.67 -25.48 -0.66
N ASN A 220 -22.47 -25.18 0.61
CA ASN A 220 -22.26 -23.84 1.12
C ASN A 220 -20.94 -23.22 0.59
N ILE A 221 -19.84 -23.98 0.48
CA ILE A 221 -18.59 -23.54 -0.18
C ILE A 221 -18.86 -23.18 -1.65
N VAL A 222 -19.46 -24.08 -2.43
CA VAL A 222 -19.78 -23.83 -3.85
C VAL A 222 -20.65 -22.59 -4.01
N ALA A 223 -21.68 -22.45 -3.18
CA ALA A 223 -22.64 -21.37 -3.28
C ALA A 223 -22.10 -20.02 -2.76
N ARG A 224 -20.87 -19.93 -2.24
CA ARG A 224 -20.15 -18.65 -2.02
C ARG A 224 -19.45 -18.14 -3.27
N HIS A 225 -19.29 -18.99 -4.28
CA HIS A 225 -18.60 -18.69 -5.53
C HIS A 225 -19.58 -18.83 -6.71
N PRO A 226 -20.30 -17.76 -7.13
CA PRO A 226 -21.31 -17.86 -8.18
C PRO A 226 -20.80 -18.39 -9.53
N TRP A 227 -19.51 -18.22 -9.83
CA TRP A 227 -18.88 -18.74 -11.04
C TRP A 227 -18.62 -20.26 -10.98
N MET A 228 -18.69 -20.87 -9.79
CA MET A 228 -18.68 -22.33 -9.59
C MET A 228 -20.09 -22.96 -9.76
N GLN A 229 -21.07 -22.24 -10.30
CA GLN A 229 -22.39 -22.79 -10.60
C GLN A 229 -22.26 -24.00 -11.56
N GLY A 230 -22.56 -25.19 -11.06
CA GLY A 230 -22.41 -26.46 -11.79
C GLY A 230 -21.30 -27.37 -11.24
N VAL A 231 -20.49 -26.88 -10.29
CA VAL A 231 -19.60 -27.74 -9.50
C VAL A 231 -20.45 -28.62 -8.59
N ASP A 232 -20.21 -29.93 -8.63
CA ASP A 232 -20.90 -30.91 -7.79
C ASP A 232 -20.42 -30.79 -6.33
N PRO A 233 -21.32 -30.50 -5.36
CA PRO A 233 -20.97 -30.46 -3.95
C PRO A 233 -20.37 -31.77 -3.43
N THR A 234 -20.71 -32.90 -4.06
CA THR A 234 -20.15 -34.21 -3.71
C THR A 234 -18.65 -34.27 -3.97
N MET A 235 -18.17 -33.64 -5.06
CA MET A 235 -16.74 -33.54 -5.36
C MET A 235 -16.02 -32.65 -4.33
N VAL A 236 -16.64 -31.54 -3.92
CA VAL A 236 -16.08 -30.64 -2.90
C VAL A 236 -16.03 -31.34 -1.53
N MET A 237 -17.06 -32.11 -1.19
CA MET A 237 -17.09 -32.97 0.00
C MET A 237 -15.95 -34.00 -0.04
N GLU A 238 -15.70 -34.65 -1.18
CA GLU A 238 -14.53 -35.56 -1.35
C GLU A 238 -13.20 -34.82 -1.12
N CYS A 239 -13.06 -33.57 -1.60
CA CYS A 239 -11.87 -32.76 -1.32
C CYS A 239 -11.70 -32.48 0.19
N CYS A 240 -12.78 -32.12 0.89
CA CYS A 240 -12.78 -31.93 2.34
C CYS A 240 -12.40 -33.21 3.10
N LEU A 241 -12.92 -34.38 2.67
CA LEU A 241 -12.58 -35.67 3.26
C LEU A 241 -11.13 -36.07 3.00
N TYR A 242 -10.60 -35.79 1.81
CA TYR A 242 -9.20 -36.07 1.48
C TYR A 242 -8.26 -35.28 2.37
N GLU A 243 -8.52 -33.98 2.55
CA GLU A 243 -7.72 -33.13 3.43
C GLU A 243 -7.80 -33.59 4.89
N LEU A 244 -9.01 -33.96 5.35
CA LEU A 244 -9.19 -34.52 6.68
C LEU A 244 -8.37 -35.80 6.87
N PHE A 245 -8.40 -36.70 5.89
CA PHE A 245 -7.61 -37.92 5.87
C PHE A 245 -6.10 -37.61 5.99
N LEU A 246 -5.58 -36.63 5.24
CA LEU A 246 -4.16 -36.24 5.32
C LEU A 246 -3.78 -35.75 6.72
N GLN A 247 -4.61 -34.87 7.29
CA GLN A 247 -4.35 -34.21 8.58
C GLN A 247 -4.26 -35.21 9.74
N TYR A 248 -5.16 -36.20 9.77
CA TYR A 248 -5.24 -37.17 10.88
C TYR A 248 -4.45 -38.45 10.67
N SER A 249 -3.99 -38.73 9.45
CA SER A 249 -3.17 -39.91 9.16
C SER A 249 -1.69 -39.54 8.98
N PHE A 250 -1.30 -39.14 7.77
CA PHE A 250 0.10 -39.00 7.35
C PHE A 250 0.79 -37.76 7.93
N HIS A 251 0.06 -36.66 8.11
CA HIS A 251 0.59 -35.43 8.72
C HIS A 251 1.02 -35.67 10.18
N ARG A 252 0.15 -36.26 11.01
CA ARG A 252 0.49 -36.64 12.39
C ARG A 252 1.66 -37.62 12.46
N ALA A 253 1.76 -38.56 11.52
CA ALA A 253 2.82 -39.58 11.52
C ALA A 253 4.20 -39.02 11.12
N THR A 254 4.25 -38.09 10.16
CA THR A 254 5.51 -37.56 9.63
C THR A 254 5.92 -36.22 10.24
N GLY A 255 4.97 -35.49 10.85
CA GLY A 255 5.17 -34.13 11.36
C GLY A 255 5.43 -33.09 10.26
N PHE A 256 5.17 -33.42 9.00
CA PHE A 256 5.33 -32.52 7.86
C PHE A 256 3.98 -32.03 7.33
N ASP A 257 3.90 -30.74 6.98
CA ASP A 257 2.72 -30.06 6.44
C ASP A 257 2.41 -30.47 4.99
N TRP A 258 1.95 -31.72 4.80
CA TRP A 258 1.53 -32.22 3.50
C TRP A 258 0.21 -31.59 3.02
N VAL A 259 -0.58 -31.00 3.91
CA VAL A 259 -1.86 -30.33 3.56
C VAL A 259 -1.64 -29.12 2.64
N ALA A 260 -0.46 -28.50 2.68
CA ALA A 260 -0.07 -27.47 1.71
C ALA A 260 -0.07 -27.96 0.25
N HIS A 261 -0.05 -29.28 0.01
CA HIS A 261 -0.12 -29.92 -1.32
C HIS A 261 -1.50 -30.47 -1.68
N SER A 262 -2.53 -30.27 -0.86
CA SER A 262 -3.91 -30.75 -1.11
C SER A 262 -4.42 -30.53 -2.54
N PRO A 263 -4.24 -29.35 -3.17
CA PRO A 263 -4.61 -29.12 -4.58
C PRO A 263 -4.03 -30.14 -5.57
N ASN A 264 -2.75 -30.46 -5.38
CA ASN A 264 -2.04 -31.41 -6.22
C ASN A 264 -2.60 -32.81 -6.01
N TYR A 265 -2.94 -33.19 -4.78
CA TYR A 265 -3.53 -34.49 -4.50
C TYR A 265 -4.93 -34.65 -5.08
N TRP A 266 -5.82 -33.66 -4.97
CA TRP A 266 -7.17 -33.76 -5.55
C TRP A 266 -7.14 -33.96 -7.06
N MET A 267 -6.23 -33.25 -7.74
CA MET A 267 -6.00 -33.35 -9.18
C MET A 267 -5.31 -34.66 -9.57
N CYS A 268 -4.29 -35.07 -8.81
CA CYS A 268 -3.53 -36.28 -9.09
C CYS A 268 -4.28 -37.55 -8.70
N ASP A 269 -5.18 -37.54 -7.72
CA ASP A 269 -6.09 -38.65 -7.41
C ASP A 269 -7.18 -38.78 -8.49
N GLY A 270 -7.62 -37.65 -9.04
CA GLY A 270 -8.69 -37.58 -10.04
C GLY A 270 -10.07 -37.24 -9.46
N ILE A 271 -10.13 -36.72 -8.23
CA ILE A 271 -11.34 -36.11 -7.63
C ILE A 271 -11.80 -34.94 -8.50
N ILE A 272 -10.84 -34.08 -8.88
CA ILE A 272 -11.06 -32.95 -9.78
C ILE A 272 -10.63 -33.35 -11.21
N LYS A 273 -11.56 -33.32 -12.17
CA LYS A 273 -11.32 -33.72 -13.58
C LYS A 273 -10.62 -32.61 -14.40
N ARG A 274 -10.05 -32.97 -15.56
CA ARG A 274 -9.06 -32.16 -16.30
C ARG A 274 -9.58 -30.86 -16.97
N ASP A 275 -10.84 -30.81 -17.39
CA ASP A 275 -11.32 -29.77 -18.32
C ASP A 275 -11.82 -28.53 -17.56
N GLY A 276 -10.89 -27.63 -17.16
CA GLY A 276 -11.20 -26.26 -16.70
C GLY A 276 -10.87 -25.90 -15.25
N THR A 277 -10.01 -26.67 -14.56
CA THR A 277 -10.09 -26.81 -13.09
C THR A 277 -9.08 -26.06 -12.22
N ARG A 278 -8.13 -25.32 -12.79
CA ARG A 278 -7.12 -24.62 -11.97
C ARG A 278 -7.74 -23.58 -11.04
N GLU A 279 -8.59 -22.71 -11.58
CA GLU A 279 -9.30 -21.68 -10.81
C GLU A 279 -10.17 -22.31 -9.72
N ILE A 280 -10.86 -23.42 -10.03
CA ILE A 280 -11.67 -24.19 -9.07
C ILE A 280 -10.78 -24.73 -7.95
N THR A 281 -9.66 -25.35 -8.29
CA THR A 281 -8.74 -25.96 -7.32
C THR A 281 -8.14 -24.89 -6.40
N ASP A 282 -7.67 -23.77 -6.96
CA ASP A 282 -7.09 -22.66 -6.19
C ASP A 282 -8.12 -22.03 -5.25
N ALA A 283 -9.37 -21.85 -5.72
CA ALA A 283 -10.45 -21.32 -4.89
C ALA A 283 -10.89 -22.31 -3.80
N LEU A 284 -10.99 -23.60 -4.10
CA LEU A 284 -11.29 -24.63 -3.08
C LEU A 284 -10.19 -24.71 -2.03
N HIS A 285 -8.91 -24.59 -2.42
CA HIS A 285 -7.80 -24.58 -1.47
C HIS A 285 -7.85 -23.40 -0.48
N GLN A 286 -8.42 -22.26 -0.90
CA GLN A 286 -8.62 -21.12 0.00
C GLN A 286 -9.83 -21.29 0.93
N GLU A 287 -10.71 -22.25 0.67
CA GLU A 287 -11.97 -22.46 1.40
C GLU A 287 -11.96 -23.70 2.27
N ILE A 288 -11.26 -24.75 1.83
CA ILE A 288 -11.13 -26.02 2.53
C ILE A 288 -9.88 -25.92 3.39
N HIS A 289 -10.09 -25.81 4.69
CA HIS A 289 -9.05 -25.92 5.70
C HIS A 289 -9.66 -26.46 6.99
N TRP A 290 -9.12 -27.55 7.54
CA TRP A 290 -9.55 -28.07 8.84
C TRP A 290 -8.72 -27.44 9.97
N GLU A 291 -9.38 -26.69 10.86
CA GLU A 291 -8.77 -26.22 12.12
C GLU A 291 -9.00 -27.32 13.16
N CYS A 292 -7.93 -28.02 13.50
CA CYS A 292 -7.95 -29.13 14.45
C CYS A 292 -7.27 -28.67 15.74
N ASP A 293 -8.04 -28.22 16.71
CA ASP A 293 -7.53 -28.02 18.08
C ASP A 293 -7.23 -29.38 18.72
N ASP A 294 -6.34 -29.44 19.72
CA ASP A 294 -6.04 -30.64 20.56
C ASP A 294 -7.25 -31.04 21.44
N THR A 295 -8.45 -31.11 20.84
CA THR A 295 -9.72 -31.45 21.49
C THR A 295 -10.10 -32.89 21.14
N SER A 296 -10.51 -33.67 22.15
CA SER A 296 -10.87 -35.09 21.98
C SER A 296 -12.06 -35.33 21.07
N LEU A 297 -12.97 -34.35 20.91
CA LEU A 297 -14.19 -34.51 20.11
C LEU A 297 -13.91 -34.76 18.62
N PHE A 298 -12.95 -34.05 18.02
CA PHE A 298 -12.67 -34.24 16.60
C PHE A 298 -11.96 -35.58 16.37
N ASP A 299 -11.04 -35.96 17.26
CA ASP A 299 -10.42 -37.29 17.28
C ASP A 299 -11.48 -38.40 17.33
N GLU A 300 -12.49 -38.27 18.18
CA GLU A 300 -13.59 -39.24 18.29
C GLU A 300 -14.42 -39.35 17.00
N VAL A 301 -14.72 -38.21 16.35
CA VAL A 301 -15.43 -38.20 15.05
C VAL A 301 -14.59 -38.88 13.97
N PHE A 302 -13.30 -38.60 13.93
CA PHE A 302 -12.40 -39.21 12.94
C PHE A 302 -12.22 -40.72 13.15
N GLU A 303 -12.07 -41.18 14.39
CA GLU A 303 -12.00 -42.61 14.70
C GLU A 303 -13.28 -43.34 14.28
N LYS A 304 -14.46 -42.75 14.49
CA LYS A 304 -15.73 -43.30 13.98
C LYS A 304 -15.82 -43.36 12.47
N LEU A 305 -15.32 -42.34 11.77
CA LEU A 305 -15.25 -42.34 10.31
C LEU A 305 -14.39 -43.49 9.80
N MET A 306 -13.29 -43.83 10.48
CA MET A 306 -12.44 -44.96 10.12
C MET A 306 -13.09 -46.33 10.33
N GLU A 307 -14.04 -46.44 11.26
CA GLU A 307 -14.79 -47.68 11.49
C GLU A 307 -15.89 -47.93 10.44
N ASP A 308 -16.26 -46.91 9.65
CA ASP A 308 -17.31 -47.01 8.65
C ASP A 308 -16.84 -47.83 7.41
N PRO A 309 -17.55 -48.90 7.02
CA PRO A 309 -17.21 -49.69 5.82
C PRO A 309 -17.34 -48.91 4.50
N GLU A 310 -18.06 -47.79 4.45
CA GLU A 310 -18.18 -46.92 3.27
C GLU A 310 -17.15 -45.78 3.24
N ALA A 311 -16.24 -45.70 4.23
CA ALA A 311 -15.21 -44.67 4.25
C ALA A 311 -14.28 -44.78 3.01
N PRO A 312 -13.96 -43.65 2.35
CA PRO A 312 -13.11 -43.67 1.16
C PRO A 312 -11.63 -43.92 1.47
N PHE A 313 -11.24 -44.00 2.75
CA PHE A 313 -9.86 -44.14 3.18
C PHE A 313 -9.64 -45.27 4.20
N LEU A 314 -8.40 -45.75 4.24
CA LEU A 314 -7.91 -46.77 5.17
C LEU A 314 -6.61 -46.29 5.82
N VAL A 315 -6.52 -46.36 7.15
CA VAL A 315 -5.30 -46.02 7.91
C VAL A 315 -4.81 -47.25 8.67
N VAL A 316 -3.55 -47.63 8.45
CA VAL A 316 -2.92 -48.79 9.10
C VAL A 316 -1.88 -48.29 10.13
N LYS A 317 -2.18 -48.47 11.43
CA LYS A 317 -1.35 -48.04 12.58
C LYS A 317 -0.52 -49.19 13.18
N LYS A 318 0.48 -48.85 14.02
CA LYS A 318 1.48 -49.76 14.61
C LYS A 318 0.94 -50.72 15.69
N ASP A 319 -0.08 -50.31 16.46
CA ASP A 319 -0.59 -51.04 17.63
C ASP A 319 -1.80 -51.96 17.35
N GLY A 320 -2.17 -52.15 16.09
CA GLY A 320 -3.30 -52.98 15.69
C GLY A 320 -4.03 -52.43 14.48
N ILE A 321 -4.64 -53.35 13.72
CA ILE A 321 -5.43 -53.03 12.53
C ILE A 321 -6.83 -52.62 12.99
N SER A 322 -7.27 -51.40 12.70
CA SER A 322 -8.71 -51.08 12.69
C SER A 322 -9.32 -51.70 11.44
N TYR A 323 -9.68 -52.98 11.50
CA TYR A 323 -10.53 -53.59 10.47
C TYR A 323 -11.97 -53.08 10.67
N SER A 324 -12.57 -52.50 9.62
CA SER A 324 -13.92 -52.92 9.24
C SER A 324 -13.77 -53.97 8.14
N ARG A 325 -14.49 -55.08 8.31
CA ARG A 325 -14.46 -56.24 7.42
C ARG A 325 -15.09 -55.83 6.08
N GLU A 326 -14.38 -56.06 4.97
CA GLU A 326 -14.87 -55.78 3.60
C GLU A 326 -15.36 -54.32 3.42
N SER A 327 -14.44 -53.35 3.29
CA SER A 327 -14.79 -52.04 2.71
C SER A 327 -14.59 -52.10 1.19
N PRO A 328 -15.67 -52.21 0.39
CA PRO A 328 -15.58 -52.21 -1.06
C PRO A 328 -15.43 -50.79 -1.61
N CYS A 329 -14.98 -49.78 -0.85
CA CYS A 329 -14.94 -48.38 -1.29
C CYS A 329 -13.60 -47.67 -1.03
N CYS A 330 -12.64 -48.28 -0.31
CA CYS A 330 -11.37 -47.63 -0.01
C CYS A 330 -10.56 -47.27 -1.28
N ARG A 331 -10.26 -45.98 -1.44
CA ARG A 331 -9.46 -45.40 -2.53
C ARG A 331 -8.15 -44.80 -2.02
N TRP A 332 -8.12 -44.28 -0.80
CA TRP A 332 -6.96 -43.62 -0.21
C TRP A 332 -6.40 -44.44 0.94
N ILE A 333 -5.10 -44.71 0.94
CA ILE A 333 -4.48 -45.61 1.92
C ILE A 333 -3.31 -44.90 2.59
N CYS A 334 -3.28 -44.91 3.91
CA CYS A 334 -2.14 -44.46 4.72
C CYS A 334 -1.61 -45.63 5.55
N MET A 335 -0.29 -45.86 5.49
CA MET A 335 0.40 -46.95 6.16
C MET A 335 1.53 -46.39 7.01
N THR A 336 1.48 -46.67 8.32
CA THR A 336 2.49 -46.22 9.29
C THR A 336 3.24 -47.38 9.99
N SER A 337 3.00 -48.62 9.53
CA SER A 337 3.51 -49.85 10.13
C SER A 337 3.96 -50.86 9.07
N LYS A 338 4.98 -51.67 9.39
CA LYS A 338 5.50 -52.76 8.54
C LYS A 338 4.66 -54.04 8.60
N ASN A 339 3.80 -54.20 9.62
CA ASN A 339 3.08 -55.43 9.89
C ASN A 339 1.79 -55.57 9.05
N LEU A 340 1.91 -55.56 7.73
CA LEU A 340 0.82 -55.95 6.84
C LEU A 340 1.01 -57.41 6.42
N THR A 341 0.27 -58.30 7.08
CA THR A 341 0.02 -59.63 6.52
C THR A 341 -0.92 -59.50 5.32
N ILE A 342 -0.39 -59.58 4.11
CA ILE A 342 -1.18 -59.55 2.86
C ILE A 342 -2.05 -60.82 2.82
N GLN A 343 -3.34 -60.68 3.08
CA GLN A 343 -4.36 -61.68 2.77
C GLN A 343 -5.00 -61.37 1.40
N GLU A 344 -5.79 -62.28 0.81
CA GLU A 344 -6.44 -62.05 -0.49
C GLU A 344 -7.30 -60.77 -0.52
N ASP A 345 -7.96 -60.45 0.59
CA ASP A 345 -8.80 -59.25 0.74
C ASP A 345 -7.98 -57.95 0.69
N THR A 346 -6.74 -57.96 1.19
CA THR A 346 -5.84 -56.79 1.19
C THR A 346 -5.34 -56.46 -0.21
N LYS A 347 -5.19 -57.48 -1.07
CA LYS A 347 -4.75 -57.32 -2.45
C LYS A 347 -5.77 -56.57 -3.30
N ALA A 348 -7.05 -56.91 -3.16
CA ALA A 348 -8.14 -56.24 -3.90
C ALA A 348 -8.26 -54.74 -3.53
N ILE A 349 -8.02 -54.39 -2.28
CA ILE A 349 -7.99 -52.99 -1.81
C ILE A 349 -6.82 -52.23 -2.44
N LEU A 350 -5.62 -52.82 -2.44
CA LEU A 350 -4.42 -52.21 -3.04
C LEU A 350 -4.53 -52.03 -4.56
N GLU A 351 -5.20 -52.95 -5.27
CA GLU A 351 -5.47 -52.82 -6.71
C GLU A 351 -6.40 -51.65 -7.05
N ARG A 352 -7.27 -51.25 -6.12
CA ARG A 352 -8.23 -50.16 -6.29
C ARG A 352 -7.74 -48.80 -5.80
N ALA A 353 -6.65 -48.79 -5.03
CA ALA A 353 -6.10 -47.58 -4.46
C ALA A 353 -5.73 -46.58 -5.55
N SER A 354 -6.21 -45.35 -5.40
CA SER A 354 -5.82 -44.20 -6.23
C SER A 354 -4.77 -43.32 -5.56
N SER A 355 -4.69 -43.37 -4.22
CA SER A 355 -3.67 -42.68 -3.43
C SER A 355 -3.07 -43.59 -2.36
N LEU A 356 -1.73 -43.58 -2.24
CA LEU A 356 -1.01 -44.38 -1.25
C LEU A 356 0.08 -43.56 -0.56
N PHE A 357 0.02 -43.54 0.76
CA PHE A 357 0.95 -42.85 1.65
C PHE A 357 1.60 -43.87 2.59
N VAL A 358 2.93 -43.95 2.59
CA VAL A 358 3.68 -44.89 3.43
C VAL A 358 4.73 -44.12 4.23
N ALA A 359 4.66 -44.16 5.56
CA ALA A 359 5.65 -43.60 6.47
C ALA A 359 6.15 -44.68 7.43
N LEU A 360 7.42 -45.06 7.33
CA LEU A 360 8.01 -46.06 8.22
C LEU A 360 8.77 -45.39 9.37
N ASP A 361 8.71 -45.98 10.57
CA ASP A 361 9.38 -45.44 11.76
C ASP A 361 10.92 -45.48 11.61
N LYS A 362 11.59 -44.37 11.95
CA LYS A 362 13.06 -44.19 11.90
C LYS A 362 13.82 -45.24 12.71
N SER A 363 13.20 -45.79 13.76
CA SER A 363 13.81 -46.79 14.65
C SER A 363 13.76 -48.22 14.10
N GLU A 364 12.95 -48.46 13.06
CA GLU A 364 12.72 -49.80 12.53
C GLU A 364 13.63 -50.08 11.33
N ASN A 365 14.39 -51.18 11.40
CA ASN A 365 15.34 -51.62 10.37
C ASN A 365 14.67 -51.66 8.97
N PRO A 366 15.17 -50.97 7.92
CA PRO A 366 14.50 -50.80 6.61
C PRO A 366 14.36 -52.09 5.76
N GLN A 367 14.47 -53.27 6.37
CA GLN A 367 14.68 -54.54 5.69
C GLN A 367 13.43 -55.16 5.04
N ASP A 368 12.22 -54.66 5.34
CA ASP A 368 10.98 -55.12 4.71
C ASP A 368 10.50 -54.11 3.67
N SER A 369 10.72 -54.46 2.40
CA SER A 369 10.60 -53.56 1.25
C SER A 369 9.14 -53.21 0.89
N PRO A 370 8.85 -51.95 0.47
CA PRO A 370 7.57 -51.56 -0.15
C PRO A 370 7.19 -52.41 -1.38
N ASN A 371 8.17 -53.08 -1.98
CA ASN A 371 8.01 -53.91 -3.18
C ASN A 371 6.93 -55.00 -3.04
N VAL A 372 6.70 -55.50 -1.81
CA VAL A 372 5.78 -56.63 -1.59
C VAL A 372 4.33 -56.23 -1.89
N PHE A 373 3.91 -55.01 -1.54
CA PHE A 373 2.55 -54.53 -1.77
C PHE A 373 2.45 -53.60 -2.98
N LEU A 374 3.46 -52.78 -3.29
CA LEU A 374 3.40 -51.84 -4.43
C LEU A 374 3.23 -52.53 -5.79
N LYS A 375 3.69 -53.79 -5.94
CA LYS A 375 3.45 -54.60 -7.14
C LYS A 375 1.96 -54.85 -7.45
N HIS A 376 1.08 -54.62 -6.47
CA HIS A 376 -0.37 -54.77 -6.59
C HIS A 376 -1.09 -53.44 -6.84
N CYS A 377 -0.40 -52.30 -6.76
CA CYS A 377 -1.00 -50.98 -6.89
C CYS A 377 -0.84 -50.43 -8.31
N CYS A 378 -1.71 -50.80 -9.24
CA CYS A 378 -1.61 -50.38 -10.65
C CYS A 378 -2.36 -49.07 -10.97
N ASN A 379 -3.32 -48.65 -10.14
CA ASN A 379 -4.21 -47.51 -10.39
C ASN A 379 -3.81 -46.21 -9.66
N LEU A 380 -2.60 -46.15 -9.10
CA LEU A 380 -2.16 -45.01 -8.32
C LEU A 380 -2.02 -43.75 -9.18
N GLY A 381 -2.69 -42.69 -8.73
CA GLY A 381 -2.45 -41.32 -9.16
C GLY A 381 -1.50 -40.57 -8.21
N VAL A 382 -1.51 -40.91 -6.92
CA VAL A 382 -0.64 -40.31 -5.89
C VAL A 382 0.13 -41.40 -5.14
N LEU A 383 1.45 -41.22 -5.02
CA LEU A 383 2.31 -42.08 -4.20
C LEU A 383 3.25 -41.22 -3.34
N ILE A 384 3.24 -41.43 -2.02
CA ILE A 384 4.23 -40.87 -1.10
C ILE A 384 4.91 -41.97 -0.31
N LEU A 385 6.24 -41.98 -0.33
CA LEU A 385 7.08 -42.88 0.45
C LEU A 385 8.00 -42.06 1.36
N SER A 386 7.90 -42.26 2.66
CA SER A 386 8.78 -41.68 3.67
C SER A 386 9.53 -42.79 4.40
N HIS A 387 10.85 -42.62 4.55
CA HIS A 387 11.76 -43.57 5.22
C HIS A 387 11.72 -45.00 4.63
N CYS A 388 11.53 -45.12 3.32
CA CYS A 388 11.46 -46.42 2.62
C CYS A 388 12.81 -46.80 1.97
N SER A 389 13.03 -48.11 1.75
CA SER A 389 14.20 -48.62 1.01
C SER A 389 13.76 -49.49 -0.18
N PHE A 390 14.22 -49.12 -1.38
CA PHE A 390 13.89 -49.83 -2.63
C PHE A 390 14.95 -49.61 -3.72
N SER A 391 14.88 -50.40 -4.80
CA SER A 391 15.79 -50.28 -5.93
C SER A 391 15.51 -49.02 -6.74
N PHE A 392 16.48 -48.12 -6.86
CA PHE A 392 16.37 -46.92 -7.71
C PHE A 392 16.56 -47.26 -9.19
N MET A 393 17.18 -48.40 -9.49
CA MET A 393 17.36 -48.93 -10.85
C MET A 393 16.09 -49.62 -11.36
N SER A 394 15.30 -50.22 -10.46
CA SER A 394 14.01 -50.83 -10.77
C SER A 394 12.97 -50.50 -9.70
N PRO A 395 12.50 -49.23 -9.61
CA PRO A 395 11.51 -48.85 -8.60
C PRO A 395 10.22 -49.68 -8.72
N PRO A 396 9.58 -50.04 -7.58
CA PRO A 396 8.41 -50.91 -7.58
C PRO A 396 7.16 -50.31 -8.21
N PHE A 397 7.15 -49.00 -8.44
CA PHE A 397 6.03 -48.23 -9.01
C PHE A 397 6.24 -47.91 -10.51
N LEU A 398 7.25 -48.48 -11.17
CA LEU A 398 7.49 -48.27 -12.61
C LEU A 398 6.29 -48.66 -13.48
N GLN A 399 5.48 -49.64 -13.03
CA GLN A 399 4.31 -50.14 -13.75
C GLN A 399 3.06 -49.26 -13.56
N CYS A 400 3.12 -48.23 -12.69
CA CYS A 400 2.01 -47.33 -12.44
C CYS A 400 1.92 -46.27 -13.55
N GLU A 401 1.36 -46.63 -14.70
CA GLU A 401 1.22 -45.72 -15.86
C GLU A 401 0.35 -44.48 -15.54
N GLY A 402 -0.52 -44.57 -14.55
CA GLY A 402 -1.41 -43.47 -14.12
C GLY A 402 -0.81 -42.48 -13.11
N LEU A 403 0.44 -42.68 -12.67
CA LEU A 403 1.05 -41.93 -11.57
C LEU A 403 1.29 -40.46 -11.95
N ARG A 404 0.65 -39.54 -11.20
CA ARG A 404 0.71 -38.08 -11.43
C ARG A 404 1.48 -37.34 -10.33
N PHE A 405 1.48 -37.85 -9.10
CA PHE A 405 2.25 -37.30 -7.97
C PHE A 405 3.19 -38.35 -7.40
N LEU A 406 4.48 -38.03 -7.30
CA LEU A 406 5.48 -38.85 -6.63
C LEU A 406 6.21 -38.03 -5.57
N GLY A 407 5.99 -38.37 -4.30
CA GLY A 407 6.68 -37.78 -3.15
C GLY A 407 7.62 -38.79 -2.48
N LEU A 408 8.88 -38.43 -2.30
CA LEU A 408 9.88 -39.27 -1.65
C LEU A 408 10.59 -38.47 -0.56
N ASP A 409 10.58 -39.01 0.65
CA ASP A 409 11.15 -38.38 1.84
C ASP A 409 12.08 -39.35 2.56
N HIS A 410 13.35 -38.99 2.75
CA HIS A 410 14.37 -39.82 3.40
C HIS A 410 14.44 -41.28 2.89
N CYS A 411 14.18 -41.51 1.60
CA CYS A 411 14.22 -42.83 1.00
C CYS A 411 15.65 -43.23 0.61
N THR A 412 15.96 -44.52 0.64
CA THR A 412 17.33 -45.04 0.42
C THR A 412 17.38 -46.12 -0.64
N HIS A 413 18.50 -46.19 -1.36
CA HIS A 413 18.72 -47.22 -2.38
C HIS A 413 18.96 -48.60 -1.75
N ASP A 414 18.23 -49.62 -2.22
CA ASP A 414 18.48 -51.03 -1.85
C ASP A 414 19.47 -51.72 -2.81
N ASN A 415 20.72 -51.84 -2.35
CA ASN A 415 21.84 -52.45 -3.07
C ASN A 415 21.68 -53.99 -3.27
N ARG A 416 20.67 -54.64 -2.68
CA ARG A 416 20.49 -56.11 -2.80
C ARG A 416 19.89 -56.57 -4.14
N SER A 417 19.44 -55.63 -4.97
CA SER A 417 18.65 -55.87 -6.19
C SER A 417 19.43 -55.76 -7.50
N GLU A 418 20.76 -55.58 -7.47
CA GLU A 418 21.65 -55.28 -8.62
C GLU A 418 21.80 -56.41 -9.69
N GLY A 419 20.93 -57.43 -9.69
CA GLY A 419 21.04 -58.59 -10.59
C GLY A 419 20.07 -58.63 -11.78
N ALA A 420 19.08 -57.73 -11.88
CA ALA A 420 18.11 -57.71 -12.97
C ALA A 420 18.48 -56.65 -14.03
N GLY A 421 18.72 -57.08 -15.27
CA GLY A 421 19.25 -56.25 -16.35
C GLY A 421 18.44 -54.98 -16.64
N ASN A 422 19.19 -53.90 -16.94
CA ASN A 422 18.72 -52.60 -17.40
C ASN A 422 17.84 -52.70 -18.65
N ASN A 423 16.52 -52.67 -18.47
CA ASN A 423 15.53 -52.30 -19.48
C ASN A 423 14.28 -51.73 -18.78
N ALA A 424 14.48 -50.88 -17.77
CA ALA A 424 13.37 -50.22 -17.07
C ALA A 424 12.70 -49.21 -18.02
N ASN A 425 11.45 -49.49 -18.41
CA ASN A 425 10.64 -48.60 -19.21
C ASN A 425 10.04 -47.52 -18.28
N TRP A 426 10.56 -46.30 -18.29
CA TRP A 426 10.15 -45.18 -17.42
C TRP A 426 8.81 -44.54 -17.84
N VAL A 427 7.84 -45.33 -18.30
CA VAL A 427 6.53 -44.83 -18.78
C VAL A 427 5.81 -44.02 -17.71
N CYS A 428 5.91 -44.42 -16.43
CA CYS A 428 5.29 -43.69 -15.33
C CYS A 428 5.75 -42.23 -15.21
N LEU A 429 6.97 -41.90 -15.64
CA LEU A 429 7.49 -40.53 -15.63
C LEU A 429 6.76 -39.63 -16.64
N GLN A 430 6.22 -40.19 -17.73
CA GLN A 430 5.48 -39.41 -18.73
C GLN A 430 4.18 -38.85 -18.16
N SER A 431 3.56 -39.56 -17.22
CA SER A 431 2.29 -39.17 -16.58
C SER A 431 2.49 -38.21 -15.41
N LEU A 432 3.73 -38.01 -14.96
CA LEU A 432 4.05 -37.26 -13.76
C LEU A 432 3.77 -35.76 -13.93
N TRP A 433 3.05 -35.18 -12.98
CA TRP A 433 2.75 -33.74 -12.88
C TRP A 433 3.54 -33.08 -11.76
N VAL A 434 3.76 -33.81 -10.66
CA VAL A 434 4.47 -33.32 -9.48
C VAL A 434 5.53 -34.32 -9.04
N LEU A 435 6.74 -33.85 -8.86
CA LEU A 435 7.86 -34.59 -8.28
C LEU A 435 8.36 -33.86 -7.04
N ASP A 436 8.25 -34.50 -5.88
CA ASP A 436 8.70 -33.96 -4.59
C ASP A 436 9.78 -34.87 -3.98
N LEU A 437 11.02 -34.40 -3.95
CA LEU A 437 12.18 -35.14 -3.47
C LEU A 437 12.78 -34.45 -2.25
N ARG A 438 12.77 -35.14 -1.11
CA ARG A 438 13.27 -34.60 0.15
C ARG A 438 14.24 -35.53 0.81
N TYR A 439 15.44 -35.03 1.09
CA TYR A 439 16.53 -35.77 1.73
C TYR A 439 16.70 -37.20 1.16
N THR A 440 16.46 -37.35 -0.15
CA THR A 440 16.48 -38.62 -0.90
C THR A 440 17.48 -38.46 -2.03
N GLU A 441 18.64 -39.10 -1.92
CA GLU A 441 19.76 -38.96 -2.87
C GLU A 441 19.53 -39.82 -4.12
N TRP A 442 18.74 -39.34 -5.08
CA TRP A 442 18.41 -40.06 -6.31
C TRP A 442 18.76 -39.26 -7.58
N ASP A 443 20.05 -39.07 -7.86
CA ASP A 443 20.51 -38.28 -9.02
C ASP A 443 19.97 -38.77 -10.38
N ALA A 444 19.79 -40.09 -10.53
CA ALA A 444 19.38 -40.69 -11.79
C ALA A 444 17.98 -40.25 -12.24
N ILE A 445 17.03 -40.01 -11.32
CA ILE A 445 15.67 -39.55 -11.68
C ILE A 445 15.68 -38.16 -12.30
N LEU A 446 16.65 -37.32 -11.94
CA LEU A 446 16.90 -35.97 -12.49
C LEU A 446 18.05 -35.95 -13.50
N SER A 447 18.30 -37.08 -14.17
CA SER A 447 19.17 -37.14 -15.34
C SER A 447 18.51 -36.48 -16.55
N GLU A 448 19.31 -36.03 -17.50
CA GLU A 448 18.81 -35.39 -18.72
C GLU A 448 17.80 -36.26 -19.48
N GLU A 449 18.09 -37.56 -19.62
CA GLU A 449 17.22 -38.54 -20.28
C GLU A 449 15.85 -38.65 -19.59
N ASN A 450 15.83 -38.75 -18.26
CA ASN A 450 14.57 -38.87 -17.52
C ASN A 450 13.76 -37.57 -17.53
N MET A 451 14.41 -36.40 -17.49
CA MET A 451 13.72 -35.11 -17.62
C MET A 451 13.13 -34.91 -19.03
N ASP A 452 13.74 -35.48 -20.07
CA ASP A 452 13.17 -35.47 -21.43
C ASP A 452 11.89 -36.33 -21.52
N ILE A 453 11.73 -37.33 -20.65
CA ILE A 453 10.52 -38.16 -20.53
C ILE A 453 9.42 -37.46 -19.72
N MET A 454 9.78 -36.67 -18.70
CA MET A 454 8.85 -35.95 -17.81
C MET A 454 8.19 -34.72 -18.47
N THR A 455 7.62 -34.89 -19.65
CA THR A 455 7.09 -33.77 -20.46
C THR A 455 5.86 -33.09 -19.85
N ASN A 456 5.14 -33.75 -18.92
CA ASN A 456 3.94 -33.21 -18.28
C ASN A 456 4.20 -32.60 -16.89
N LEU A 457 5.47 -32.54 -16.45
CA LEU A 457 5.82 -32.06 -15.12
C LEU A 457 5.54 -30.55 -15.00
N ARG A 458 4.76 -30.19 -13.98
CA ARG A 458 4.36 -28.82 -13.66
C ARG A 458 5.00 -28.31 -12.39
N GLU A 459 5.32 -29.20 -11.46
CA GLU A 459 5.89 -28.86 -10.17
C GLU A 459 7.07 -29.78 -9.84
N LEU A 460 8.18 -29.16 -9.48
CA LEU A 460 9.39 -29.84 -9.02
C LEU A 460 9.81 -29.24 -7.68
N ASN A 461 9.79 -30.06 -6.63
CA ASN A 461 10.28 -29.72 -5.31
C ASN A 461 11.50 -30.57 -4.96
N ILE A 462 12.58 -29.92 -4.51
CA ILE A 462 13.79 -30.56 -4.04
C ILE A 462 14.18 -29.92 -2.71
N GLU A 463 14.26 -30.73 -1.65
CA GLU A 463 14.76 -30.31 -0.33
C GLU A 463 15.93 -31.20 0.12
N GLY A 464 16.98 -30.59 0.66
CA GLY A 464 18.08 -31.33 1.28
C GLY A 464 19.10 -31.90 0.29
N PHE A 465 18.86 -31.82 -1.02
CA PHE A 465 19.71 -32.41 -2.06
C PHE A 465 19.91 -31.44 -3.24
N MET A 466 21.05 -31.51 -3.92
CA MET A 466 21.35 -30.91 -5.24
C MET A 466 20.73 -29.53 -5.59
N CYS A 467 21.40 -28.42 -5.26
CA CYS A 467 20.95 -27.07 -5.67
C CYS A 467 21.55 -26.58 -6.99
N CYS A 468 22.85 -26.26 -7.00
CA CYS A 468 23.39 -25.42 -8.07
C CYS A 468 23.50 -26.17 -9.40
N GLN A 469 23.90 -27.44 -9.42
CA GLN A 469 24.13 -28.18 -10.66
C GLN A 469 22.85 -28.40 -11.51
N LEU A 470 21.69 -28.53 -10.87
CA LEU A 470 20.41 -28.67 -11.56
C LEU A 470 20.03 -27.36 -12.25
N ILE A 471 20.14 -26.25 -11.52
CA ILE A 471 19.87 -24.91 -12.02
C ILE A 471 20.90 -24.51 -13.07
N SER A 472 22.19 -24.84 -12.91
CA SER A 472 23.30 -24.39 -13.77
C SER A 472 23.42 -25.07 -15.14
N GLY A 473 22.45 -25.88 -15.59
CA GLY A 473 22.48 -26.38 -16.97
C GLY A 473 21.48 -27.48 -17.35
N ARG A 474 21.04 -28.31 -16.40
CA ARG A 474 20.18 -29.47 -16.72
C ARG A 474 18.75 -29.09 -17.13
N LEU A 475 18.24 -27.99 -16.58
CA LEU A 475 16.89 -27.48 -16.87
C LEU A 475 16.77 -26.85 -18.27
N GLN A 476 17.88 -26.43 -18.89
CA GLN A 476 17.82 -25.71 -20.15
C GLN A 476 17.25 -26.60 -21.27
N GLY A 477 16.16 -26.16 -21.90
CA GLY A 477 15.50 -26.87 -23.00
C GLY A 477 14.51 -27.96 -22.59
N ARG A 478 14.45 -28.29 -21.29
CA ARG A 478 13.67 -29.39 -20.68
C ARG A 478 12.61 -28.86 -19.72
N LEU A 479 11.65 -29.69 -19.32
CA LEU A 479 10.59 -29.33 -18.34
C LEU A 479 9.93 -27.98 -18.66
N ARG A 480 9.50 -27.79 -19.92
CA ARG A 480 9.06 -26.48 -20.43
C ARG A 480 7.77 -25.95 -19.81
N TYR A 481 6.91 -26.86 -19.35
CA TYR A 481 5.60 -26.56 -18.73
C TYR A 481 5.68 -26.43 -17.21
N LEU A 482 6.88 -26.27 -16.66
CA LEU A 482 7.08 -26.11 -15.22
C LEU A 482 6.48 -24.78 -14.75
N GLN A 483 5.52 -24.87 -13.83
CA GLN A 483 4.81 -23.74 -13.22
C GLN A 483 5.39 -23.39 -11.86
N LYS A 484 5.91 -24.37 -11.13
CA LYS A 484 6.48 -24.18 -9.79
C LYS A 484 7.81 -24.92 -9.67
N LEU A 485 8.85 -24.20 -9.23
CA LEU A 485 10.15 -24.76 -8.95
C LEU A 485 10.59 -24.37 -7.54
N ARG A 486 10.84 -25.37 -6.69
CA ARG A 486 11.39 -25.18 -5.36
C ARG A 486 12.64 -26.01 -5.20
N ILE A 487 13.75 -25.36 -4.85
CA ILE A 487 15.03 -26.00 -4.59
C ILE A 487 15.57 -25.38 -3.31
N ILE A 488 15.50 -26.12 -2.20
CA ILE A 488 15.75 -25.56 -0.87
C ILE A 488 16.72 -26.40 -0.02
N LYS A 489 17.42 -25.71 0.89
CA LYS A 489 18.32 -26.32 1.90
C LYS A 489 19.28 -27.39 1.35
N PRO A 490 20.05 -27.14 0.28
CA PRO A 490 21.03 -28.10 -0.22
C PRO A 490 22.06 -28.47 0.86
N THR A 491 22.38 -29.76 0.98
CA THR A 491 23.34 -30.28 1.98
C THR A 491 24.77 -30.37 1.45
N HIS A 492 24.97 -30.47 0.14
CA HIS A 492 26.27 -30.52 -0.50
C HIS A 492 26.70 -29.14 -0.99
N LYS A 493 27.97 -28.78 -0.73
CA LYS A 493 28.59 -27.58 -1.31
C LYS A 493 28.74 -27.75 -2.82
N ALA A 494 28.48 -26.69 -3.58
CA ALA A 494 28.72 -26.71 -5.03
C ALA A 494 30.21 -26.98 -5.32
N GLU A 495 30.52 -28.11 -5.97
CA GLU A 495 31.91 -28.52 -6.24
C GLU A 495 32.65 -27.61 -7.22
N THR A 496 31.93 -26.79 -8.00
CA THR A 496 32.50 -25.77 -8.89
C THR A 496 31.49 -24.66 -9.14
N THR A 497 31.92 -23.40 -8.98
CA THR A 497 31.24 -22.21 -9.52
C THR A 497 31.27 -22.28 -11.05
N SER A 498 30.31 -23.02 -11.63
CA SER A 498 29.99 -22.95 -13.05
C SER A 498 29.62 -21.50 -13.38
N LYS A 499 30.37 -20.87 -14.27
CA LYS A 499 30.13 -19.49 -14.73
C LYS A 499 28.92 -19.36 -15.67
N ASP A 500 28.23 -20.47 -15.98
CA ASP A 500 27.19 -20.54 -17.01
C ASP A 500 25.79 -20.87 -16.45
N CYS A 501 25.36 -20.18 -15.38
CA CYS A 501 23.94 -20.19 -14.95
C CYS A 501 23.03 -19.31 -15.83
N ASN A 502 23.56 -18.73 -16.91
CA ASN A 502 22.89 -17.66 -17.62
C ASN A 502 21.61 -18.15 -18.32
N ASN A 503 21.53 -19.38 -18.84
CA ASN A 503 20.46 -19.77 -19.77
C ASN A 503 19.33 -20.65 -19.20
N SER A 504 19.30 -20.88 -17.88
CA SER A 504 18.48 -21.95 -17.27
C SER A 504 16.97 -21.72 -17.28
N PHE A 505 16.55 -20.45 -17.37
CA PHE A 505 15.13 -20.04 -17.31
C PHE A 505 14.59 -19.50 -18.63
N VAL A 506 15.39 -19.50 -19.71
CA VAL A 506 15.02 -18.90 -20.99
C VAL A 506 13.76 -19.53 -21.61
N ASP A 507 13.55 -20.83 -21.38
CA ASP A 507 12.43 -21.62 -21.91
C ASP A 507 11.30 -21.85 -20.90
N LYS A 508 11.38 -21.25 -19.69
CA LYS A 508 10.42 -21.43 -18.59
C LYS A 508 9.35 -20.35 -18.58
N ILE A 509 8.60 -20.25 -19.67
CA ILE A 509 7.61 -19.18 -19.89
C ILE A 509 6.43 -19.31 -18.91
N ASP A 510 6.06 -20.53 -18.54
CA ASP A 510 4.92 -20.84 -17.66
C ASP A 510 5.29 -20.83 -16.17
N LEU A 511 6.54 -20.55 -15.81
CA LEU A 511 7.00 -20.56 -14.42
C LEU A 511 6.41 -19.37 -13.65
N GLU A 512 5.70 -19.66 -12.57
CA GLU A 512 4.97 -18.69 -11.75
C GLU A 512 5.52 -18.53 -10.34
N ILE A 513 6.08 -19.60 -9.76
CA ILE A 513 6.69 -19.58 -8.43
C ILE A 513 8.10 -20.14 -8.52
N LEU A 514 9.07 -19.37 -8.04
CA LEU A 514 10.45 -19.79 -7.86
C LEU A 514 10.85 -19.61 -6.40
N ASP A 515 11.15 -20.72 -5.74
CA ASP A 515 11.60 -20.75 -4.35
C ASP A 515 13.01 -21.34 -4.27
N LEU A 516 13.96 -20.49 -3.89
CA LEU A 516 15.37 -20.82 -3.73
C LEU A 516 15.79 -20.70 -2.26
N SER A 517 14.87 -20.85 -1.31
CA SER A 517 15.16 -20.66 0.10
C SER A 517 16.26 -21.58 0.65
N GLY A 518 17.14 -21.05 1.49
CA GLY A 518 18.19 -21.82 2.16
C GLY A 518 19.37 -22.19 1.28
N ASN A 519 19.46 -21.64 0.07
CA ASN A 519 20.62 -21.78 -0.81
C ASN A 519 21.77 -20.88 -0.34
N ARG A 520 22.39 -21.26 0.79
CA ARG A 520 23.41 -20.46 1.48
C ARG A 520 24.69 -20.21 0.67
N ASP A 521 25.01 -21.09 -0.27
CA ASP A 521 26.20 -20.95 -1.13
C ASP A 521 25.94 -20.15 -2.42
N MET A 522 24.69 -19.75 -2.69
CA MET A 522 24.34 -19.03 -3.92
C MET A 522 24.78 -17.56 -3.84
N GLU A 523 25.81 -17.19 -4.60
CA GLU A 523 26.37 -15.83 -4.61
C GLU A 523 25.59 -14.85 -5.50
N ASN A 524 24.95 -15.34 -6.57
CA ASN A 524 24.26 -14.54 -7.58
C ASN A 524 22.96 -15.20 -8.04
N LEU A 525 21.97 -14.37 -8.39
CA LEU A 525 20.75 -14.85 -9.04
C LEU A 525 20.99 -15.24 -10.51
N PRO A 526 20.20 -16.19 -11.06
CA PRO A 526 20.24 -16.51 -12.49
C PRO A 526 19.97 -15.27 -13.36
N ALA A 527 20.85 -15.00 -14.34
CA ALA A 527 20.84 -13.73 -15.09
C ALA A 527 19.57 -13.51 -15.93
N ASN A 528 18.99 -14.57 -16.50
CA ASN A 528 17.84 -14.50 -17.41
C ASN A 528 16.47 -14.69 -16.72
N LEU A 529 16.34 -14.40 -15.42
CA LEU A 529 15.04 -14.44 -14.72
C LEU A 529 14.00 -13.51 -15.33
N SER A 530 14.43 -12.42 -15.98
CA SER A 530 13.57 -11.53 -16.77
C SER A 530 12.76 -12.24 -17.86
N MET A 531 13.23 -13.40 -18.33
CA MET A 531 12.58 -14.20 -19.38
C MET A 531 11.44 -15.08 -18.85
N ALA A 532 11.38 -15.34 -17.55
CA ALA A 532 10.27 -16.04 -16.90
C ALA A 532 9.05 -15.11 -16.80
N LYS A 533 8.38 -14.88 -17.92
CA LYS A 533 7.32 -13.85 -18.08
C LYS A 533 6.11 -14.07 -17.18
N SER A 534 5.86 -15.30 -16.74
CA SER A 534 4.75 -15.63 -15.84
C SER A 534 5.13 -15.61 -14.37
N LEU A 535 6.39 -15.28 -14.02
CA LEU A 535 6.87 -15.38 -12.65
C LEU A 535 6.19 -14.34 -11.76
N GLN A 536 5.37 -14.81 -10.82
CA GLN A 536 4.59 -13.99 -9.90
C GLN A 536 5.20 -13.96 -8.49
N MET A 537 5.94 -14.99 -8.09
CA MET A 537 6.53 -15.08 -6.75
C MET A 537 7.99 -15.54 -6.80
N LEU A 538 8.84 -14.82 -6.05
CA LEU A 538 10.25 -15.14 -5.85
C LEU A 538 10.55 -15.17 -4.33
N ILE A 539 11.04 -16.31 -3.85
CA ILE A 539 11.39 -16.54 -2.44
C ILE A 539 12.88 -16.84 -2.32
N LEU A 540 13.61 -16.03 -1.54
CA LEU A 540 15.06 -16.10 -1.33
C LEU A 540 15.44 -16.24 0.15
N ASP A 541 14.49 -16.64 0.99
CA ASP A 541 14.66 -16.73 2.45
C ASP A 541 15.87 -17.60 2.82
N GLY A 542 16.75 -17.14 3.71
CA GLY A 542 17.95 -17.86 4.14
C GLY A 542 19.04 -18.07 3.06
N CYS A 543 19.04 -17.28 1.98
CA CYS A 543 20.12 -17.26 0.98
C CYS A 543 21.33 -16.43 1.45
N ASP A 544 22.02 -16.89 2.49
CA ASP A 544 23.03 -16.08 3.20
C ASP A 544 24.22 -15.65 2.32
N GLY A 545 24.59 -16.43 1.31
CA GLY A 545 25.71 -16.14 0.40
C GLY A 545 25.42 -15.11 -0.68
N LEU A 546 24.15 -14.73 -0.89
CA LEU A 546 23.73 -13.86 -1.99
C LEU A 546 24.24 -12.43 -1.75
N GLU A 547 25.01 -11.88 -2.69
CA GLU A 547 25.58 -10.53 -2.50
C GLU A 547 24.61 -9.44 -2.94
N ASN A 548 23.89 -9.68 -4.04
CA ASN A 548 22.98 -8.71 -4.65
C ASN A 548 21.76 -9.40 -5.27
N VAL A 549 20.58 -8.81 -5.07
CA VAL A 549 19.37 -9.13 -5.82
C VAL A 549 19.25 -8.10 -6.95
N ALA A 550 20.03 -8.30 -8.00
CA ALA A 550 19.99 -7.51 -9.23
C ALA A 550 20.47 -8.37 -10.39
N VAL A 551 19.72 -8.38 -11.50
CA VAL A 551 20.07 -9.09 -12.73
C VAL A 551 20.18 -8.08 -13.89
N PRO A 552 20.98 -8.34 -14.94
CA PRO A 552 21.30 -7.36 -15.98
C PRO A 552 20.08 -6.72 -16.66
N ASP A 553 19.03 -7.51 -16.91
CA ASP A 553 17.79 -7.07 -17.58
C ASP A 553 16.65 -6.75 -16.59
N GLY A 554 16.93 -6.72 -15.29
CA GLY A 554 15.93 -6.58 -14.24
C GLY A 554 15.12 -7.86 -13.97
N LEU A 555 14.37 -7.87 -12.87
CA LEU A 555 13.42 -8.96 -12.57
C LEU A 555 12.15 -8.82 -13.43
N PRO A 556 11.39 -9.91 -13.64
CA PRO A 556 10.21 -9.88 -14.50
C PRO A 556 9.14 -8.92 -13.96
N SER A 557 8.48 -8.19 -14.87
CA SER A 557 7.46 -7.19 -14.53
C SER A 557 6.16 -7.77 -13.98
N SER A 558 5.96 -9.08 -14.16
CA SER A 558 4.86 -9.89 -13.63
C SER A 558 4.99 -10.26 -12.15
N LEU A 559 6.14 -9.99 -11.53
CA LEU A 559 6.38 -10.31 -10.13
C LEU A 559 5.40 -9.56 -9.23
N ARG A 560 4.59 -10.30 -8.45
CA ARG A 560 3.58 -9.81 -7.51
C ARG A 560 4.03 -9.87 -6.05
N SER A 561 4.86 -10.85 -5.72
CA SER A 561 5.30 -11.14 -4.36
C SER A 561 6.79 -11.45 -4.31
N PHE A 562 7.49 -10.83 -3.36
CA PHE A 562 8.91 -11.07 -3.11
C PHE A 562 9.16 -11.29 -1.62
N SER A 563 9.89 -12.35 -1.29
CA SER A 563 10.32 -12.66 0.08
C SER A 563 11.84 -12.86 0.16
N PHE A 564 12.45 -12.23 1.15
CA PHE A 564 13.82 -12.50 1.58
C PHE A 564 13.92 -12.35 3.11
N ASP A 565 13.69 -13.47 3.79
CA ASP A 565 13.86 -13.62 5.23
C ASP A 565 15.25 -14.18 5.59
N GLY A 566 16.14 -13.34 6.13
CA GLY A 566 17.46 -13.72 6.64
C GLY A 566 17.44 -14.55 7.94
N TYR A 567 16.26 -14.80 8.53
CA TYR A 567 16.12 -15.68 9.70
C TYR A 567 16.13 -17.18 9.36
N GLY A 568 16.22 -17.53 8.08
CA GLY A 568 16.32 -18.89 7.61
C GLY A 568 15.36 -19.21 6.47
N PRO A 569 15.43 -20.41 5.90
CA PRO A 569 14.62 -20.81 4.77
C PRO A 569 13.12 -20.83 5.09
N ALA A 570 12.29 -20.56 4.08
CA ALA A 570 10.86 -20.79 4.15
C ALA A 570 10.56 -22.24 4.58
N THR A 571 9.84 -22.41 5.68
CA THR A 571 9.54 -23.74 6.26
C THR A 571 8.30 -24.38 5.65
N LYS A 572 7.32 -23.59 5.21
CA LYS A 572 6.07 -24.07 4.61
C LYS A 572 6.10 -24.00 3.08
N TRP A 573 5.36 -24.89 2.44
CA TRP A 573 5.13 -24.86 0.99
C TRP A 573 4.09 -23.79 0.67
N MET A 574 4.39 -22.95 -0.33
CA MET A 574 3.58 -21.82 -0.72
C MET A 574 2.76 -22.16 -1.97
N SER A 575 1.49 -22.46 -1.80
CA SER A 575 0.56 -22.72 -2.91
C SER A 575 -0.10 -21.45 -3.46
N SER A 576 -0.14 -20.37 -2.66
CA SER A 576 -0.81 -19.10 -2.97
C SER A 576 0.18 -17.96 -3.21
N PHE A 577 -0.23 -16.97 -4.02
CA PHE A 577 0.57 -15.78 -4.28
C PHE A 577 0.61 -14.77 -3.12
N LYS A 578 -0.15 -14.99 -2.03
CA LYS A 578 -0.13 -14.14 -0.84
C LYS A 578 0.90 -14.66 0.15
N LEU A 579 1.74 -13.77 0.70
CA LEU A 579 2.68 -14.13 1.76
C LEU A 579 1.90 -14.37 3.09
N PRO A 580 2.09 -15.50 3.79
CA PRO A 580 1.43 -15.82 5.05
C PRO A 580 1.48 -14.70 6.08
N GLN A 581 0.38 -14.53 6.80
CA GLN A 581 0.31 -13.60 7.92
C GLN A 581 1.21 -14.03 9.09
N GLU A 582 1.49 -15.34 9.23
CA GLU A 582 2.40 -15.94 10.24
C GLU A 582 3.86 -15.46 10.12
N PHE A 583 4.26 -14.90 8.99
CA PHE A 583 5.56 -14.23 8.85
C PHE A 583 5.68 -12.99 9.76
N SER A 584 4.61 -12.57 10.45
CA SER A 584 4.60 -11.40 11.34
C SER A 584 5.11 -11.65 12.76
N GLU A 585 5.41 -12.89 13.18
CA GLU A 585 6.02 -13.14 14.50
C GLU A 585 7.52 -12.78 14.50
N PRO A 586 7.97 -11.82 15.34
CA PRO A 586 9.38 -11.51 15.46
C PRO A 586 10.11 -12.66 16.18
N LYS A 587 10.95 -13.40 15.44
CA LYS A 587 11.99 -14.23 16.05
C LYS A 587 12.92 -13.33 16.87
N GLN A 588 13.32 -13.76 18.07
CA GLN A 588 13.96 -12.89 19.07
C GLN A 588 15.17 -12.10 18.52
N PRO A 589 15.31 -10.80 18.86
CA PRO A 589 16.35 -9.91 18.33
C PRO A 589 17.79 -10.29 18.72
N HIS A 590 17.98 -11.19 19.70
CA HIS A 590 19.31 -11.60 20.18
C HIS A 590 20.13 -12.40 19.16
N ASP A 591 19.56 -12.79 18.02
CA ASP A 591 20.28 -13.49 16.94
C ASP A 591 20.79 -12.58 15.81
N ALA A 592 20.52 -11.27 15.81
CA ALA A 592 20.88 -10.37 14.70
C ALA A 592 22.40 -10.15 14.54
N ASP A 593 23.14 -10.09 15.65
CA ASP A 593 24.58 -9.79 15.67
C ASP A 593 25.50 -10.97 15.26
N LYS A 594 24.94 -12.11 14.87
CA LYS A 594 25.68 -13.34 14.49
C LYS A 594 25.35 -13.86 13.08
N ARG A 595 24.82 -13.02 12.19
CA ARG A 595 24.32 -13.48 10.89
C ARG A 595 25.27 -13.19 9.74
N ASP A 596 25.49 -14.21 8.93
CA ASP A 596 26.44 -14.19 7.81
C ASP A 596 25.79 -13.74 6.48
N ALA A 597 24.56 -13.21 6.49
CA ALA A 597 23.86 -12.79 5.28
C ALA A 597 24.58 -11.63 4.56
N LYS A 598 25.09 -11.87 3.34
CA LYS A 598 25.94 -10.94 2.58
C LYS A 598 25.20 -9.89 1.77
N THR A 599 23.88 -10.02 1.63
CA THR A 599 23.08 -9.19 0.71
C THR A 599 23.25 -7.71 1.03
N SER A 600 23.81 -6.95 0.08
CA SER A 600 24.07 -5.51 0.22
C SER A 600 23.07 -4.65 -0.55
N LYS A 601 22.49 -5.17 -1.62
CA LYS A 601 21.55 -4.46 -2.47
C LYS A 601 20.41 -5.36 -2.94
N ILE A 602 19.19 -4.84 -2.84
CA ILE A 602 17.99 -5.43 -3.45
C ILE A 602 17.38 -4.44 -4.43
N SER A 603 17.24 -4.87 -5.68
CA SER A 603 16.64 -4.07 -6.76
C SER A 603 15.49 -4.83 -7.40
N LEU A 604 14.26 -4.40 -7.09
CA LEU A 604 13.01 -4.85 -7.69
C LEU A 604 12.49 -3.81 -8.71
N GLN A 605 13.41 -3.02 -9.26
CA GLN A 605 13.11 -2.01 -10.26
C GLN A 605 12.39 -2.62 -11.47
N GLY A 606 11.26 -2.04 -11.86
CA GLY A 606 10.48 -2.49 -13.02
C GLY A 606 9.49 -3.64 -12.74
N CYS A 607 9.41 -4.14 -11.50
CA CYS A 607 8.37 -5.08 -11.08
C CYS A 607 7.00 -4.40 -10.93
N THR A 608 6.37 -4.06 -12.07
CA THR A 608 5.15 -3.23 -12.14
C THR A 608 3.90 -3.83 -11.49
N GLN A 609 3.91 -5.12 -11.16
CA GLN A 609 2.81 -5.81 -10.47
C GLN A 609 3.12 -6.11 -9.00
N LEU A 610 4.27 -5.65 -8.47
CA LEU A 610 4.71 -5.97 -7.11
C LEU A 610 3.77 -5.32 -6.09
N GLU A 611 3.06 -6.15 -5.34
CA GLU A 611 2.08 -5.77 -4.31
C GLU A 611 2.51 -6.22 -2.92
N ASN A 612 3.18 -7.38 -2.80
CA ASN A 612 3.60 -7.96 -1.52
C ASN A 612 5.12 -7.99 -1.41
N LEU A 613 5.64 -7.42 -0.33
CA LEU A 613 7.07 -7.34 -0.04
C LEU A 613 7.34 -7.83 1.38
N PHE A 614 8.33 -8.70 1.52
CA PHE A 614 8.80 -9.18 2.80
C PHE A 614 10.33 -9.30 2.82
N VAL A 615 11.01 -8.43 3.57
CA VAL A 615 12.47 -8.33 3.64
C VAL A 615 12.87 -8.22 5.10
N ARG A 616 13.49 -9.25 5.67
CA ARG A 616 13.81 -9.25 7.10
C ARG A 616 15.18 -9.81 7.43
N GLY A 617 15.78 -9.35 8.53
CA GLY A 617 16.97 -9.97 9.10
C GLY A 617 18.20 -9.91 8.20
N LEU A 618 18.34 -8.85 7.40
CA LEU A 618 19.47 -8.64 6.49
C LEU A 618 20.37 -7.51 7.04
N PRO A 619 21.36 -7.83 7.90
CA PRO A 619 22.16 -6.82 8.60
C PRO A 619 23.03 -5.97 7.68
N ASN A 620 23.41 -6.49 6.49
CA ASN A 620 24.28 -5.82 5.54
C ASN A 620 23.53 -5.10 4.40
N LEU A 621 22.19 -5.11 4.41
CA LEU A 621 21.41 -4.50 3.33
C LEU A 621 21.55 -2.97 3.36
N VAL A 622 22.19 -2.39 2.35
CA VAL A 622 22.48 -0.95 2.23
C VAL A 622 21.46 -0.23 1.33
N GLU A 623 20.99 -0.89 0.27
CA GLU A 623 20.14 -0.28 -0.76
C GLU A 623 18.93 -1.14 -1.07
N LEU A 624 17.75 -0.52 -1.05
CA LEU A 624 16.48 -1.09 -1.48
C LEU A 624 15.87 -0.22 -2.59
N ASP A 625 15.76 -0.77 -3.79
CA ASP A 625 15.18 -0.11 -4.97
C ASP A 625 13.87 -0.79 -5.37
N LEU A 626 12.74 -0.10 -5.14
CA LEU A 626 11.39 -0.54 -5.47
C LEU A 626 10.77 0.33 -6.58
N SER A 627 11.62 0.98 -7.39
CA SER A 627 11.19 1.91 -8.43
C SER A 627 10.30 1.24 -9.48
N GLY A 628 9.17 1.87 -9.80
CA GLY A 628 8.20 1.37 -10.77
C GLY A 628 7.33 0.22 -10.26
N SER A 629 7.31 -0.04 -8.94
CA SER A 629 6.43 -1.04 -8.33
C SER A 629 4.99 -0.57 -8.18
N ALA A 630 4.06 -1.52 -8.02
CA ALA A 630 2.64 -1.25 -7.75
C ALA A 630 2.33 -1.11 -6.25
N ILE A 631 3.34 -1.09 -5.37
CA ILE A 631 3.17 -1.01 -3.92
C ILE A 631 2.35 0.23 -3.56
N LYS A 632 1.21 -0.02 -2.92
CA LYS A 632 0.25 1.02 -2.52
C LYS A 632 0.61 1.64 -1.17
N VAL A 633 0.99 0.81 -0.20
CA VAL A 633 1.43 1.21 1.13
C VAL A 633 2.72 0.47 1.43
N LEU A 634 3.81 1.21 1.62
CA LEU A 634 5.10 0.64 2.04
C LEU A 634 5.19 0.72 3.56
N ASP A 635 5.05 -0.43 4.23
CA ASP A 635 5.13 -0.50 5.69
C ASP A 635 6.49 -1.04 6.16
N LEU A 636 7.38 -0.13 6.55
CA LEU A 636 8.72 -0.46 7.05
C LEU A 636 8.71 -0.97 8.51
N LYS A 637 7.55 -1.22 9.12
CA LYS A 637 7.45 -1.94 10.40
C LYS A 637 7.21 -3.43 10.21
N THR A 638 6.63 -3.82 9.08
CA THR A 638 6.16 -5.18 8.84
C THR A 638 6.76 -5.79 7.58
N MET A 639 6.88 -5.02 6.50
CA MET A 639 7.45 -5.46 5.22
C MET A 639 8.98 -5.45 5.22
N VAL A 640 9.61 -4.54 5.96
CA VAL A 640 11.07 -4.38 5.98
C VAL A 640 11.52 -4.27 7.44
N VAL A 641 12.11 -5.33 8.01
CA VAL A 641 12.38 -5.42 9.47
C VAL A 641 13.81 -5.92 9.73
N ASP A 642 14.46 -5.43 10.78
CA ASP A 642 15.84 -5.85 11.15
C ASP A 642 16.87 -5.67 10.02
N VAL A 643 16.87 -4.49 9.41
CA VAL A 643 17.83 -4.08 8.35
C VAL A 643 18.63 -2.83 8.79
N PRO A 644 19.48 -2.95 9.83
CA PRO A 644 20.11 -1.80 10.51
C PRO A 644 21.02 -0.93 9.63
N GLU A 645 21.59 -1.49 8.55
CA GLU A 645 22.48 -0.77 7.63
C GLU A 645 21.78 -0.20 6.39
N LEU A 646 20.44 -0.20 6.36
CA LEU A 646 19.69 0.35 5.23
C LEU A 646 19.88 1.87 5.16
N LYS A 647 20.58 2.32 4.11
CA LYS A 647 20.97 3.72 3.88
C LYS A 647 20.24 4.36 2.71
N ARG A 648 19.87 3.59 1.69
CA ARG A 648 19.28 4.12 0.45
C ARG A 648 17.95 3.45 0.11
N LEU A 649 16.92 4.28 -0.11
CA LEU A 649 15.58 3.83 -0.51
C LEU A 649 15.13 4.57 -1.78
N PHE A 650 14.82 3.82 -2.84
CA PHE A 650 14.36 4.36 -4.12
C PHE A 650 12.92 3.91 -4.43
N LEU A 651 12.04 4.90 -4.63
CA LEU A 651 10.61 4.78 -4.94
C LEU A 651 10.27 5.66 -6.15
N LEU A 652 11.02 5.47 -7.24
CA LEU A 652 10.89 6.30 -8.44
C LEU A 652 9.83 5.72 -9.40
N GLY A 653 8.89 6.53 -9.87
CA GLY A 653 7.81 6.10 -10.76
C GLY A 653 6.77 5.19 -10.09
N CYS A 654 6.60 5.28 -8.77
CA CYS A 654 5.62 4.48 -8.02
C CYS A 654 4.25 5.17 -8.01
N GLU A 655 3.51 5.03 -9.12
CA GLU A 655 2.25 5.75 -9.37
C GLU A 655 1.13 5.43 -8.36
N ASN A 656 1.17 4.21 -7.79
CA ASN A 656 0.15 3.71 -6.87
C ASN A 656 0.46 4.02 -5.40
N LEU A 657 1.63 4.56 -5.08
CA LEU A 657 2.08 4.79 -3.72
C LEU A 657 1.23 5.87 -3.02
N ARG A 658 0.54 5.48 -1.95
CA ARG A 658 -0.33 6.34 -1.14
C ARG A 658 0.25 6.65 0.24
N ALA A 659 0.99 5.71 0.84
CA ALA A 659 1.64 5.95 2.12
C ALA A 659 2.95 5.20 2.29
N ILE A 660 3.80 5.77 3.15
CA ILE A 660 5.00 5.13 3.69
C ILE A 660 4.88 5.16 5.22
N ILE A 661 4.79 3.98 5.83
CA ILE A 661 4.75 3.84 7.28
C ILE A 661 6.18 3.61 7.75
N TRP A 662 6.76 4.64 8.36
CA TRP A 662 8.11 4.58 8.93
C TRP A 662 8.10 3.83 10.27
N GLY A 663 9.14 3.01 10.50
CA GLY A 663 9.45 2.38 11.78
C GLY A 663 9.79 3.37 12.90
N SER A 664 10.38 2.88 13.99
CA SER A 664 10.97 3.81 14.96
C SER A 664 12.18 4.51 14.30
N SER A 665 12.34 5.82 14.51
CA SER A 665 13.41 6.61 13.86
C SER A 665 14.83 6.17 14.26
N ASP A 666 14.92 5.32 15.27
CA ASP A 666 16.18 4.80 15.82
C ASP A 666 16.61 3.50 15.10
N GLU A 667 15.70 2.83 14.38
CA GLU A 667 15.96 1.56 13.66
C GLU A 667 16.55 1.76 12.26
N LEU A 668 16.24 2.86 11.57
CA LEU A 668 16.64 3.09 10.17
C LEU A 668 17.59 4.28 10.04
N LYS A 669 18.85 4.02 9.64
CA LYS A 669 19.89 5.04 9.41
C LYS A 669 19.93 5.48 7.93
N LEU A 670 18.79 5.90 7.40
CA LEU A 670 18.68 6.35 6.02
C LEU A 670 19.52 7.60 5.75
N GLU A 671 20.32 7.53 4.68
CA GLU A 671 21.16 8.62 4.15
C GLU A 671 20.53 9.24 2.88
N GLU A 672 19.80 8.46 2.09
CA GLU A 672 19.18 8.89 0.83
C GLU A 672 17.79 8.27 0.62
N VAL A 673 16.79 9.12 0.36
CA VAL A 673 15.43 8.70 0.01
C VAL A 673 14.97 9.46 -1.23
N CYS A 674 14.61 8.72 -2.28
CA CYS A 674 14.11 9.30 -3.52
C CYS A 674 12.70 8.77 -3.83
N ILE A 675 11.74 9.67 -3.99
CA ILE A 675 10.32 9.36 -4.24
C ILE A 675 9.87 10.11 -5.50
N ASP A 676 9.23 9.42 -6.44
CA ASP A 676 8.55 10.03 -7.59
C ASP A 676 7.25 9.24 -7.85
N THR A 677 6.08 9.88 -7.69
CA THR A 677 4.77 9.22 -7.88
C THR A 677 4.05 9.67 -9.15
N ARG A 678 4.76 10.30 -10.10
CA ARG A 678 4.17 10.74 -11.37
C ARG A 678 3.94 9.58 -12.33
N ALA A 679 2.86 9.69 -13.10
CA ALA A 679 2.51 8.69 -14.10
C ALA A 679 3.43 8.72 -15.33
N LYS A 680 3.72 7.54 -15.90
CA LYS A 680 4.36 7.33 -17.23
C LYS A 680 5.81 7.78 -17.38
N ARG A 681 6.59 7.85 -16.29
CA ARG A 681 8.06 8.07 -16.36
C ARG A 681 8.84 6.75 -16.56
N THR A 682 8.37 5.88 -17.46
CA THR A 682 9.06 4.60 -17.77
C THR A 682 10.38 4.82 -18.53
N LEU A 683 10.53 5.97 -19.20
CA LEU A 683 11.77 6.36 -19.88
C LEU A 683 12.69 7.16 -18.94
N GLY A 684 13.65 6.46 -18.33
CA GLY A 684 14.77 7.07 -17.60
C GLY A 684 14.46 7.39 -16.14
N LEU A 685 14.31 6.35 -15.31
CA LEU A 685 14.38 6.38 -13.84
C LEU A 685 15.76 6.85 -13.38
N THR A 686 16.08 8.10 -13.64
CA THR A 686 17.38 8.71 -13.37
C THR A 686 17.38 9.22 -11.94
N ARG A 687 18.31 8.68 -11.14
CA ARG A 687 18.52 9.10 -9.76
C ARG A 687 18.89 10.59 -9.75
N PRO A 688 18.33 11.41 -8.84
CA PRO A 688 18.79 12.78 -8.63
C PRO A 688 20.30 12.80 -8.36
N SER A 689 21.00 13.85 -8.79
CA SER A 689 22.39 14.03 -8.38
C SER A 689 22.45 14.43 -6.91
N LEU A 690 23.26 13.74 -6.10
CA LEU A 690 23.46 14.10 -4.69
C LEU A 690 23.96 15.54 -4.55
N ALA A 691 23.50 16.23 -3.50
CA ALA A 691 23.97 17.56 -3.17
C ALA A 691 25.47 17.50 -2.78
N GLN A 692 26.35 18.05 -3.63
CA GLN A 692 27.81 17.89 -3.50
C GLN A 692 28.47 18.71 -2.37
N HIS A 693 27.71 19.54 -1.65
CA HIS A 693 28.31 20.65 -0.88
C HIS A 693 28.10 20.62 0.65
N LYS A 694 27.35 19.67 1.21
CA LYS A 694 27.17 19.50 2.68
C LYS A 694 26.93 18.04 3.05
N HIS A 695 27.55 17.56 4.13
CA HIS A 695 27.25 16.25 4.72
C HIS A 695 25.97 16.36 5.55
N PHE A 696 24.83 16.05 4.93
CA PHE A 696 23.57 15.86 5.64
C PHE A 696 23.47 14.42 6.16
N ARG A 697 22.79 14.23 7.29
CA ARG A 697 22.44 12.91 7.80
C ARG A 697 21.50 12.18 6.84
N LEU A 698 20.57 12.91 6.22
CA LEU A 698 19.58 12.39 5.30
C LEU A 698 19.35 13.37 4.14
N GLN A 699 19.28 12.86 2.92
CA GLN A 699 18.88 13.59 1.71
C GLN A 699 17.56 13.04 1.18
N LEU A 700 16.52 13.89 1.17
CA LEU A 700 15.19 13.56 0.66
C LEU A 700 14.92 14.29 -0.66
N HIS A 701 14.69 13.53 -1.72
CA HIS A 701 14.18 14.04 -2.99
C HIS A 701 12.79 13.47 -3.23
N ALA A 702 11.76 14.30 -3.26
CA ALA A 702 10.39 13.84 -3.41
C ALA A 702 9.65 14.60 -4.51
N VAL A 703 9.04 13.86 -5.45
CA VAL A 703 8.10 14.40 -6.43
C VAL A 703 6.74 13.73 -6.20
N LEU A 704 5.78 14.51 -5.74
CA LEU A 704 4.48 14.03 -5.26
C LEU A 704 3.38 14.44 -6.25
N ALA A 705 2.77 13.47 -6.94
CA ALA A 705 1.63 13.72 -7.81
C ALA A 705 0.32 13.99 -7.03
N ASP A 706 0.20 13.42 -5.83
CA ASP A 706 -0.87 13.70 -4.87
C ASP A 706 -0.26 14.32 -3.61
N ALA A 707 -0.75 15.50 -3.21
CA ALA A 707 -0.21 16.24 -2.08
C ALA A 707 -0.35 15.47 -0.74
N ARG A 708 -1.34 14.56 -0.62
CA ARG A 708 -1.60 13.80 0.61
C ARG A 708 -0.46 12.86 0.97
N LEU A 709 0.37 12.44 0.01
CA LEU A 709 1.57 11.64 0.31
C LEU A 709 2.58 12.41 1.18
N GLY A 710 2.51 13.74 1.20
CA GLY A 710 3.30 14.59 2.10
C GLY A 710 3.10 14.24 3.58
N ARG A 711 1.94 13.68 3.97
CA ARG A 711 1.67 13.20 5.32
C ARG A 711 2.66 12.10 5.76
N SER A 712 3.07 11.24 4.83
CA SER A 712 4.07 10.19 5.11
C SER A 712 5.45 10.76 5.39
N LEU A 713 5.81 11.89 4.76
CA LEU A 713 7.10 12.56 4.98
C LEU A 713 7.21 13.20 6.37
N PHE A 714 6.08 13.47 7.02
CA PHE A 714 6.05 14.10 8.35
C PHE A 714 6.91 13.36 9.35
N ARG A 715 6.76 12.04 9.50
CA ARG A 715 7.51 11.24 10.49
C ARG A 715 9.02 11.24 10.22
N LEU A 716 9.42 11.31 8.95
CA LEU A 716 10.83 11.34 8.55
C LEU A 716 11.48 12.70 8.90
N LEU A 717 10.71 13.79 8.82
CA LEU A 717 11.16 15.16 9.04
C LEU A 717 10.88 15.70 10.45
N TYR A 718 10.00 15.03 11.21
CA TYR A 718 9.53 15.49 12.51
C TYR A 718 10.49 15.13 13.64
N ASP A 719 10.83 16.14 14.45
CA ASP A 719 11.64 16.02 15.66
C ASP A 719 10.82 16.50 16.88
N GLN A 720 10.86 15.74 17.98
CA GLN A 720 10.28 16.17 19.27
C GLN A 720 11.12 17.28 19.95
N TYR A 721 12.38 17.48 19.53
CA TYR A 721 13.37 18.35 20.19
C TYR A 721 13.96 19.46 19.31
N TYR A 722 13.34 19.81 18.18
CA TYR A 722 13.67 20.98 17.34
C TYR A 722 15.09 21.06 16.72
N SER A 723 15.98 20.07 16.87
CA SER A 723 17.39 20.17 16.47
C SER A 723 17.75 19.39 15.19
N ILE A 724 17.09 18.26 14.89
CA ILE A 724 17.49 17.33 13.80
C ILE A 724 17.14 17.87 12.42
N ALA A 725 16.07 18.68 12.29
CA ALA A 725 15.64 19.23 11.00
C ALA A 725 16.64 20.24 10.38
N ARG A 726 17.84 20.45 10.95
CA ARG A 726 18.95 21.18 10.30
C ARG A 726 19.97 20.25 9.64
N ASP A 727 19.95 18.96 10.00
CA ASP A 727 20.87 17.93 9.49
C ASP A 727 20.23 17.12 8.35
N ILE A 728 19.05 17.51 7.87
CA ILE A 728 18.32 16.86 6.77
C ILE A 728 18.24 17.82 5.59
N TYR A 729 18.64 17.38 4.41
CA TYR A 729 18.33 18.08 3.16
C TYR A 729 17.00 17.57 2.61
N PHE A 730 16.15 18.48 2.14
CA PHE A 730 14.97 18.07 1.36
C PHE A 730 14.65 18.99 0.19
N ASN A 731 14.26 18.36 -0.92
CA ASN A 731 13.68 19.01 -2.08
C ASN A 731 12.37 18.29 -2.43
N ILE A 732 11.25 18.93 -2.11
CA ILE A 732 9.90 18.38 -2.32
C ILE A 732 9.22 19.18 -3.43
N HIS A 733 8.88 18.51 -4.53
CA HIS A 733 8.10 19.07 -5.61
C HIS A 733 6.73 18.41 -5.66
N VAL A 734 5.66 19.20 -5.59
CA VAL A 734 4.29 18.71 -5.68
C VAL A 734 3.75 19.05 -7.07
N THR A 735 3.68 18.04 -7.93
CA THR A 735 3.28 18.18 -9.34
C THR A 735 2.88 16.82 -9.92
N SER A 736 1.88 16.81 -10.82
CA SER A 736 1.58 15.65 -11.65
C SER A 736 2.18 15.75 -13.06
N SER A 737 2.87 16.84 -13.41
CA SER A 737 3.35 17.09 -14.76
C SER A 737 4.55 16.21 -15.13
N VAL A 738 4.47 15.59 -16.31
CA VAL A 738 5.52 14.73 -16.88
C VAL A 738 6.61 15.57 -17.58
N GLU A 739 6.31 16.81 -17.96
CA GLU A 739 7.20 17.70 -18.72
C GLU A 739 8.37 18.23 -17.89
N TYR A 740 8.35 18.05 -16.56
CA TYR A 740 9.47 18.38 -15.70
C TYR A 740 10.55 17.28 -15.75
N GLY A 741 11.34 17.33 -16.82
CA GLY A 741 12.63 16.68 -16.97
C GLY A 741 13.77 17.68 -16.77
N GLY A 742 13.82 18.30 -15.59
CA GLY A 742 14.92 19.19 -15.21
C GLY A 742 16.18 18.39 -14.90
N GLY A 743 16.96 18.08 -15.94
CA GLY A 743 18.36 17.74 -15.79
C GLY A 743 19.05 18.81 -14.94
N VAL A 744 19.81 18.33 -13.97
CA VAL A 744 20.72 19.07 -13.11
C VAL A 744 21.62 19.94 -13.99
N GLY A 745 21.33 21.23 -14.05
CA GLY A 745 22.28 22.27 -14.45
C GLY A 745 22.93 22.87 -13.20
N LEU A 746 23.55 22.03 -12.36
CA LEU A 746 24.49 22.52 -11.36
C LEU A 746 25.85 22.66 -12.04
N GLU A 747 26.34 23.90 -12.11
CA GLU A 747 27.68 24.31 -12.50
C GLU A 747 28.27 23.72 -13.79
N THR A 748 28.06 24.43 -14.91
CA THR A 748 29.16 24.61 -15.87
C THR A 748 29.40 26.08 -16.10
N THR A 749 30.59 26.50 -15.69
CA THR A 749 31.35 27.71 -16.03
C THR A 749 30.80 28.51 -17.21
N ILE A 750 30.58 29.80 -16.95
CA ILE A 750 30.38 30.85 -17.94
C ILE A 750 31.36 30.66 -19.11
N LYS A 751 30.83 30.36 -20.29
CA LYS A 751 31.43 30.80 -21.55
C LYS A 751 30.36 31.51 -22.35
N GLU A 752 30.54 32.83 -22.43
CA GLU A 752 29.96 33.67 -23.46
C GLU A 752 30.11 32.97 -24.82
N LYS A 753 28.98 32.65 -25.45
CA LYS A 753 28.91 32.47 -26.90
C LYS A 753 27.77 33.34 -27.42
N THR A 754 28.18 34.45 -28.02
CA THR A 754 27.42 35.23 -28.99
C THR A 754 26.84 34.31 -30.08
N ALA A 755 25.50 34.24 -30.16
CA ALA A 755 24.76 33.82 -31.35
C ALA A 755 23.41 34.57 -31.38
N GLY A 756 23.02 35.01 -32.57
CA GLY A 756 21.88 35.91 -32.83
C GLY A 756 20.48 35.32 -32.56
N PRO A 757 19.42 36.11 -32.83
CA PRO A 757 18.09 35.86 -32.30
C PRO A 757 17.42 34.67 -33.02
N SER A 758 17.05 33.66 -32.26
CA SER A 758 16.18 32.56 -32.68
C SER A 758 14.90 32.64 -31.86
N ASP A 759 13.77 32.67 -32.58
CA ASP A 759 12.41 32.81 -32.08
C ASP A 759 12.04 31.77 -31.00
N GLY A 760 11.55 32.26 -29.87
CA GLY A 760 10.84 31.51 -28.83
C GLY A 760 9.46 32.15 -28.58
N PRO A 761 8.48 31.40 -28.03
CA PRO A 761 7.07 31.77 -28.09
C PRO A 761 6.80 33.06 -27.32
N GLN A 762 6.18 34.01 -28.00
CA GLN A 762 5.84 35.34 -27.51
C GLN A 762 5.06 35.25 -26.20
N HIS A 763 5.58 35.89 -25.16
CA HIS A 763 4.84 36.19 -23.94
C HIS A 763 3.55 36.93 -24.31
N HIS A 764 2.41 36.24 -24.25
CA HIS A 764 1.10 36.88 -24.29
C HIS A 764 0.88 37.64 -22.98
N VAL A 765 1.40 38.86 -22.95
CA VAL A 765 0.96 39.92 -22.04
C VAL A 765 -0.52 40.13 -22.30
N LEU A 766 -1.36 39.84 -21.31
CA LEU A 766 -2.76 40.26 -21.33
C LEU A 766 -2.77 41.78 -21.52
N ALA A 767 -3.42 42.24 -22.58
CA ALA A 767 -3.41 43.63 -23.00
C ALA A 767 -3.72 44.55 -21.80
N SER A 768 -2.74 45.39 -21.46
CA SER A 768 -2.99 46.58 -20.66
C SER A 768 -4.16 47.34 -21.30
N PRO A 769 -5.07 47.99 -20.54
CA PRO A 769 -6.05 48.93 -21.08
C PRO A 769 -5.43 50.12 -21.83
N TYR A 770 -4.09 50.16 -21.94
CA TYR A 770 -3.26 51.13 -22.62
C TYR A 770 -2.33 50.53 -23.69
N GLY A 771 -2.55 49.28 -24.12
CA GLY A 771 -1.74 48.60 -25.16
C GLY A 771 -1.63 49.38 -26.48
N ASP A 772 -2.62 50.23 -26.75
CA ASP A 772 -2.80 51.00 -27.99
C ASP A 772 -1.80 52.17 -28.13
N VAL A 773 -1.05 52.54 -27.09
CA VAL A 773 -0.17 53.73 -27.10
C VAL A 773 1.31 53.38 -27.25
N THR A 774 1.69 52.12 -27.11
CA THR A 774 3.11 51.71 -27.13
C THR A 774 3.69 51.49 -28.54
N THR A 775 2.86 51.40 -29.58
CA THR A 775 3.32 51.20 -30.96
C THR A 775 3.65 52.48 -31.74
N LYS A 776 3.54 53.68 -31.14
CA LYS A 776 3.79 54.96 -31.86
C LYS A 776 4.85 55.89 -31.27
N ILE A 777 5.67 55.46 -30.32
CA ILE A 777 6.84 56.25 -29.87
C ILE A 777 8.08 55.38 -30.00
N GLY A 778 8.88 55.68 -31.02
CA GLY A 778 10.05 54.92 -31.42
C GLY A 778 11.07 54.70 -30.30
N ASN A 779 11.73 53.55 -30.39
CA ASN A 779 12.98 53.18 -29.75
C ASN A 779 13.89 54.39 -29.51
N ASN A 780 13.98 54.81 -28.24
CA ASN A 780 15.17 55.35 -27.58
C ASN A 780 14.74 55.92 -26.22
N ASN A 781 14.89 55.13 -25.15
CA ASN A 781 15.26 55.54 -23.77
C ASN A 781 15.21 54.32 -22.83
N VAL A 782 16.40 53.92 -22.33
CA VAL A 782 16.78 53.04 -21.19
C VAL A 782 15.73 52.04 -20.66
N PRO A 783 16.01 50.73 -20.57
CA PRO A 783 15.01 49.72 -20.22
C PRO A 783 14.63 49.78 -18.74
N MET A 784 13.56 50.52 -18.44
CA MET A 784 12.82 50.46 -17.17
C MET A 784 12.08 49.10 -16.98
N LEU A 785 12.28 48.15 -17.89
CA LEU A 785 11.58 46.87 -18.03
C LEU A 785 12.32 45.68 -17.40
N VAL A 786 13.53 45.85 -16.87
CA VAL A 786 14.24 44.74 -16.20
C VAL A 786 13.69 44.56 -14.79
N PHE A 787 12.66 43.73 -14.65
CA PHE A 787 12.19 43.26 -13.35
C PHE A 787 13.25 42.31 -12.75
N PRO A 788 13.53 42.37 -11.44
CA PRO A 788 14.53 41.49 -10.82
C PRO A 788 14.15 40.03 -11.03
N GLN A 789 15.14 39.21 -11.39
CA GLN A 789 14.96 37.76 -11.43
C GLN A 789 14.79 37.23 -10.00
N PRO A 790 14.00 36.17 -9.80
CA PRO A 790 13.92 35.51 -8.50
C PRO A 790 15.31 34.96 -8.09
N PRO A 791 15.54 34.68 -6.80
CA PRO A 791 16.80 34.11 -6.33
C PRO A 791 17.16 32.84 -7.12
N ALA A 792 18.35 32.77 -7.70
CA ALA A 792 18.79 31.63 -8.50
C ALA A 792 19.14 30.39 -7.66
N GLN A 793 19.39 30.57 -6.36
CA GLN A 793 19.84 29.52 -5.45
C GLN A 793 18.66 29.03 -4.61
N ARG A 794 18.27 27.76 -4.78
CA ARG A 794 17.31 27.07 -3.91
C ARG A 794 17.97 26.78 -2.56
N SER A 795 17.21 26.82 -1.47
CA SER A 795 17.74 26.47 -0.14
C SER A 795 17.89 24.95 0.00
N ASP A 796 18.56 24.51 1.06
CA ASP A 796 18.69 23.09 1.39
C ASP A 796 17.34 22.45 1.81
N HIS A 797 16.34 23.28 2.13
CA HIS A 797 15.00 22.91 2.58
C HIS A 797 13.95 23.54 1.65
N HIS A 798 13.81 23.00 0.45
CA HIS A 798 13.01 23.58 -0.62
C HIS A 798 11.70 22.83 -0.85
N ILE A 799 10.62 23.60 -1.05
CA ILE A 799 9.33 23.10 -1.53
C ILE A 799 8.92 23.88 -2.80
N GLU A 800 8.56 23.14 -3.84
CA GLU A 800 8.01 23.63 -5.11
C GLU A 800 6.58 23.06 -5.25
N ILE A 801 5.61 23.91 -5.59
CA ILE A 801 4.21 23.53 -5.77
C ILE A 801 3.74 24.08 -7.11
N SER A 802 3.36 23.18 -8.03
CA SER A 802 2.84 23.57 -9.33
C SER A 802 1.34 23.26 -9.48
N ASN A 803 0.71 23.79 -10.54
CA ASN A 803 -0.60 23.31 -10.94
C ASN A 803 -0.58 21.81 -11.28
N GLU A 804 -1.78 21.22 -11.31
CA GLU A 804 -2.09 19.82 -11.68
C GLU A 804 -2.00 18.78 -10.56
N SER A 805 -1.34 19.06 -9.42
CA SER A 805 -1.31 18.11 -8.30
C SER A 805 -2.70 17.87 -7.69
N ARG A 806 -3.01 16.62 -7.37
CA ARG A 806 -4.28 16.24 -6.72
C ARG A 806 -4.30 16.64 -5.24
N SER A 807 -5.50 16.98 -4.74
CA SER A 807 -5.78 17.20 -3.32
C SER A 807 -4.96 18.32 -2.63
N LEU A 808 -4.41 19.25 -3.41
CA LEU A 808 -3.61 20.36 -2.88
C LEU A 808 -4.42 21.27 -1.93
N GLY A 809 -5.68 21.55 -2.25
CA GLY A 809 -6.52 22.45 -1.45
C GLY A 809 -6.81 21.94 -0.02
N THR A 810 -6.98 20.63 0.16
CA THR A 810 -7.18 20.02 1.48
C THR A 810 -5.88 19.95 2.28
N GLU A 811 -4.75 19.72 1.61
CA GLU A 811 -3.44 19.59 2.25
C GLU A 811 -2.80 20.91 2.65
N LEU A 812 -3.15 22.01 1.98
CA LEU A 812 -2.74 23.36 2.36
C LEU A 812 -3.62 23.98 3.46
N GLY A 813 -4.72 23.31 3.85
CA GLY A 813 -5.64 23.77 4.91
C GLY A 813 -5.07 23.65 6.33
N ALA A 814 -5.74 24.28 7.30
CA ALA A 814 -5.37 24.24 8.72
C ALA A 814 -5.82 22.92 9.38
N GLY A 815 -4.87 22.06 9.72
CA GLY A 815 -5.10 20.77 10.39
C GLY A 815 -3.78 20.06 10.74
N GLY A 816 -3.81 19.07 11.64
CA GLY A 816 -2.60 18.36 12.07
C GLY A 816 -2.08 17.37 11.02
N ARG A 817 -0.73 17.29 10.87
CA ARG A 817 0.04 16.36 10.01
C ARG A 817 -0.20 16.46 8.49
N THR A 818 -0.46 17.64 7.92
CA THR A 818 -0.61 17.86 6.47
C THR A 818 0.67 18.40 5.80
N LEU A 819 0.71 18.44 4.46
CA LEU A 819 1.77 19.12 3.69
C LEU A 819 1.88 20.61 4.08
N GLY A 820 0.76 21.30 4.33
CA GLY A 820 0.76 22.70 4.74
C GLY A 820 1.52 22.91 6.04
N TRP A 821 1.40 21.99 6.99
CA TRP A 821 2.15 22.05 8.25
C TRP A 821 3.66 21.87 8.04
N LEU A 822 4.07 20.89 7.22
CA LEU A 822 5.48 20.71 6.83
C LEU A 822 6.06 21.97 6.19
N THR A 823 5.28 22.59 5.31
CA THR A 823 5.66 23.80 4.58
C THR A 823 5.88 24.98 5.52
N ILE A 824 4.96 25.22 6.46
CA ILE A 824 5.07 26.31 7.44
C ILE A 824 6.27 26.12 8.39
N ARG A 825 6.53 24.88 8.83
CA ARG A 825 7.52 24.60 9.90
C ARG A 825 8.96 24.47 9.40
N TYR A 826 9.16 23.88 8.23
CA TYR A 826 10.50 23.45 7.81
C TYR A 826 11.01 24.09 6.52
N ALA A 827 10.14 24.61 5.64
CA ALA A 827 10.61 25.17 4.38
C ALA A 827 11.40 26.48 4.58
N GLU A 828 12.60 26.54 4.02
CA GLU A 828 13.41 27.77 3.95
C GLU A 828 13.18 28.51 2.63
N SER A 829 12.85 27.78 1.56
CA SER A 829 12.50 28.36 0.26
C SER A 829 11.26 27.72 -0.34
N LEU A 830 10.27 28.53 -0.69
CA LEU A 830 9.01 28.11 -1.29
C LEU A 830 8.86 28.73 -2.68
N HIS A 831 8.56 27.90 -3.68
CA HIS A 831 8.15 28.33 -5.01
C HIS A 831 6.76 27.77 -5.31
N VAL A 832 5.77 28.63 -5.53
CA VAL A 832 4.44 28.22 -5.98
C VAL A 832 4.15 28.85 -7.31
N HIS A 833 3.87 28.04 -8.32
CA HIS A 833 3.63 28.56 -9.66
C HIS A 833 2.53 27.82 -10.41
N ASP A 834 1.84 28.56 -11.29
CA ASP A 834 0.76 28.04 -12.15
C ASP A 834 -0.45 27.47 -11.39
N ALA A 835 -0.40 27.38 -10.06
CA ALA A 835 -1.32 26.60 -9.28
C ALA A 835 -2.71 27.27 -9.16
N ALA A 836 -3.76 26.50 -9.45
CA ALA A 836 -5.15 26.87 -9.18
C ALA A 836 -5.51 26.64 -7.69
N THR A 837 -4.59 26.98 -6.77
CA THR A 837 -4.68 26.75 -5.32
C THR A 837 -5.97 27.28 -4.69
N SER A 838 -6.24 26.81 -3.46
CA SER A 838 -7.17 27.42 -2.50
C SER A 838 -7.05 28.94 -2.47
N SER A 839 -8.11 29.61 -1.97
CA SER A 839 -8.10 31.07 -1.78
C SER A 839 -6.91 31.57 -0.95
N SER A 840 -6.26 30.74 -0.13
CA SER A 840 -5.07 31.12 0.64
C SER A 840 -4.08 29.98 0.83
N MET A 841 -2.82 30.32 1.11
CA MET A 841 -1.77 29.42 1.60
C MET A 841 -2.05 28.94 3.03
N PRO A 842 -1.30 27.95 3.54
CA PRO A 842 -1.43 27.48 4.92
C PRO A 842 -1.35 28.61 5.95
N SER A 843 -2.35 28.67 6.83
CA SER A 843 -2.35 29.57 7.99
C SER A 843 -1.51 28.97 9.12
N GLY A 844 -0.63 29.77 9.70
CA GLY A 844 0.26 29.34 10.78
C GLY A 844 1.53 30.17 10.88
N TYR A 845 2.42 29.78 11.77
CA TYR A 845 3.65 30.50 12.05
C TYR A 845 4.82 29.95 11.22
N TRP A 846 5.24 30.71 10.21
CA TRP A 846 6.32 30.34 9.28
C TRP A 846 7.70 30.51 9.93
N ASP A 847 8.22 29.43 10.53
CA ASP A 847 9.41 29.43 11.41
C ASP A 847 10.72 29.77 10.67
N ARG A 848 10.88 29.23 9.45
CA ARG A 848 12.16 29.17 8.73
C ARG A 848 12.16 29.82 7.35
N LEU A 849 11.00 30.22 6.84
CA LEU A 849 10.89 30.69 5.46
C LEU A 849 11.73 31.96 5.23
N MET A 850 12.72 31.87 4.35
CA MET A 850 13.61 32.94 3.93
C MET A 850 13.22 33.50 2.57
N TRP A 851 12.84 32.63 1.62
CA TRP A 851 12.51 33.02 0.26
C TRP A 851 11.12 32.52 -0.15
N CYS A 852 10.26 33.45 -0.56
CA CYS A 852 8.94 33.16 -1.09
C CYS A 852 8.85 33.65 -2.52
N HIS A 853 8.62 32.72 -3.45
CA HIS A 853 8.44 32.98 -4.87
C HIS A 853 7.05 32.48 -5.30
N VAL A 854 6.16 33.37 -5.71
CA VAL A 854 4.79 33.00 -6.14
C VAL A 854 4.49 33.60 -7.49
N GLU A 855 4.07 32.80 -8.46
CA GLU A 855 3.80 33.30 -9.81
C GLU A 855 2.66 32.60 -10.54
N ARG A 856 1.91 33.31 -11.38
CA ARG A 856 0.84 32.70 -12.20
C ARG A 856 -0.19 31.89 -11.39
N CYS A 857 -0.51 32.32 -10.17
CA CYS A 857 -1.55 31.70 -9.33
C CYS A 857 -2.82 32.56 -9.37
N PRO A 858 -3.76 32.33 -10.32
CA PRO A 858 -4.86 33.26 -10.58
C PRO A 858 -5.88 33.32 -9.44
N ASN A 859 -6.10 32.22 -8.71
CA ASN A 859 -7.14 32.10 -7.67
C ASN A 859 -6.66 32.46 -6.25
N LEU A 860 -5.36 32.72 -6.08
CA LEU A 860 -4.78 33.00 -4.77
C LEU A 860 -5.22 34.40 -4.30
N ASP A 861 -5.96 34.48 -3.20
CA ASP A 861 -6.48 35.72 -2.63
C ASP A 861 -5.49 36.39 -1.67
N THR A 862 -4.78 35.58 -0.88
CA THR A 862 -3.78 36.05 0.08
C THR A 862 -2.63 35.04 0.16
N ILE A 863 -1.38 35.51 0.09
CA ILE A 863 -0.19 34.64 0.20
C ILE A 863 0.06 34.23 1.64
N PHE A 864 -0.12 35.12 2.62
CA PHE A 864 0.06 34.82 4.04
C PHE A 864 -1.19 35.24 4.83
N PRO A 865 -2.11 34.30 5.14
CA PRO A 865 -3.28 34.59 5.95
C PRO A 865 -2.93 34.81 7.43
N GLY A 866 -3.83 35.48 8.16
CA GLY A 866 -3.58 35.98 9.51
C GLY A 866 -3.39 34.88 10.56
N ILE A 867 -2.54 35.14 11.54
CA ILE A 867 -2.16 34.18 12.58
C ILE A 867 -3.11 34.32 13.78
N PRO A 868 -3.55 33.21 14.43
CA PRO A 868 -4.24 33.25 15.71
C PRO A 868 -3.40 33.95 16.80
N ALA A 869 -4.07 34.54 17.80
CA ALA A 869 -3.52 35.46 18.80
C ALA A 869 -2.39 34.95 19.71
N GLU A 870 -1.99 33.69 19.59
CA GLU A 870 -1.17 32.99 20.58
C GLU A 870 0.24 32.61 20.06
N ALA A 871 0.59 32.99 18.82
CA ALA A 871 1.87 32.64 18.21
C ALA A 871 2.96 33.69 18.51
N PHE A 872 4.05 33.27 19.15
CA PHE A 872 5.25 34.08 19.41
C PHE A 872 6.37 33.74 18.40
N GLY A 873 7.02 34.75 17.81
CA GLY A 873 8.30 34.60 17.10
C GLY A 873 8.51 35.56 15.92
N GLY A 874 9.77 35.79 15.51
CA GLY A 874 10.17 36.69 14.42
C GLY A 874 10.28 35.99 13.04
N HIS A 875 9.97 36.69 11.96
CA HIS A 875 10.02 36.12 10.60
C HIS A 875 11.45 36.09 10.03
N GLN A 876 11.88 34.96 9.46
CA GLN A 876 13.18 34.84 8.76
C GLN A 876 13.15 35.34 7.31
N LEU A 877 11.97 35.78 6.86
CA LEU A 877 11.70 36.13 5.48
C LEU A 877 12.60 37.27 4.99
N GLN A 878 13.37 37.00 3.94
CA GLN A 878 14.33 37.92 3.32
C GLN A 878 13.83 38.45 1.98
N THR A 879 13.13 37.62 1.21
CA THR A 879 12.66 37.98 -0.13
C THR A 879 11.22 37.52 -0.33
N ILE A 880 10.38 38.44 -0.79
CA ILE A 880 9.07 38.16 -1.36
C ILE A 880 9.11 38.56 -2.83
N TRP A 881 8.89 37.58 -3.70
CA TRP A 881 8.75 37.78 -5.14
C TRP A 881 7.38 37.25 -5.56
N ALA A 882 6.53 38.13 -6.10
CA ALA A 882 5.21 37.75 -6.58
C ALA A 882 4.94 38.31 -7.98
N SER A 883 4.43 37.47 -8.90
CA SER A 883 4.02 37.89 -10.24
C SER A 883 2.68 37.31 -10.68
N ASP A 884 1.89 38.08 -11.41
CA ASP A 884 0.69 37.60 -12.12
C ASP A 884 -0.37 36.98 -11.19
N LEU A 885 -0.58 37.57 -10.01
CA LEU A 885 -1.59 37.16 -9.03
C LEU A 885 -2.89 37.94 -9.24
N GLN A 886 -3.82 37.36 -10.00
CA GLN A 886 -5.00 38.07 -10.49
C GLN A 886 -6.01 38.42 -9.38
N MET A 887 -6.25 37.50 -8.45
CA MET A 887 -7.22 37.67 -7.36
C MET A 887 -6.62 38.19 -6.05
N ALA A 888 -5.29 38.28 -5.94
CA ALA A 888 -4.63 38.62 -4.69
C ALA A 888 -5.03 40.02 -4.19
N ARG A 889 -5.64 40.08 -3.01
CA ARG A 889 -6.02 41.34 -2.35
C ARG A 889 -4.90 41.88 -1.47
N CYS A 890 -4.10 41.00 -0.87
CA CYS A 890 -2.91 41.35 -0.11
C CYS A 890 -1.84 40.27 -0.19
N ILE A 891 -0.58 40.63 0.11
CA ILE A 891 0.48 39.63 0.28
C ILE A 891 0.38 39.03 1.69
N TRP A 892 0.19 39.87 2.70
CA TRP A 892 0.05 39.47 4.10
C TRP A 892 -1.16 40.17 4.73
N SER A 893 -2.09 39.42 5.34
CA SER A 893 -3.33 40.00 5.89
C SER A 893 -3.13 40.77 7.21
N GLN A 894 -3.96 41.78 7.47
CA GLN A 894 -4.03 42.52 8.74
C GLN A 894 -4.63 41.69 9.88
N GLY A 895 -4.39 42.07 11.15
CA GLY A 895 -5.05 41.48 12.32
C GLY A 895 -4.13 40.68 13.26
N VAL A 896 -2.82 40.96 13.27
CA VAL A 896 -1.84 40.23 14.08
C VAL A 896 -2.04 40.55 15.57
N ARG A 897 -2.47 39.55 16.36
CA ARG A 897 -2.66 39.68 17.82
C ARG A 897 -1.41 39.25 18.64
N GLY A 898 -0.21 39.54 18.15
CA GLY A 898 1.06 39.21 18.86
C GLY A 898 2.01 40.40 18.93
N HIS A 899 2.60 40.65 20.10
CA HIS A 899 3.43 41.82 20.42
C HIS A 899 4.80 41.89 19.69
N TYR A 900 5.13 40.94 18.78
CA TYR A 900 6.50 40.76 18.26
C TYR A 900 6.65 40.29 16.80
N ALA A 901 5.57 40.16 16.02
CA ALA A 901 5.74 39.89 14.59
C ALA A 901 6.48 41.10 14.00
N SER A 902 7.64 40.93 13.39
CA SER A 902 8.39 41.98 12.70
C SER A 902 9.09 41.42 11.48
N PHE A 903 9.00 42.11 10.33
CA PHE A 903 9.68 41.77 9.08
C PHE A 903 11.17 42.18 9.13
N GLN A 904 11.85 41.86 10.24
CA GLN A 904 13.19 42.36 10.55
C GLN A 904 14.24 41.97 9.51
N ASN A 905 14.07 40.80 8.90
CA ASN A 905 15.00 40.23 7.95
C ASN A 905 14.65 40.53 6.49
N LEU A 906 13.48 41.14 6.21
CA LEU A 906 13.00 41.35 4.84
C LEU A 906 13.91 42.36 4.14
N GLN A 907 14.51 41.97 3.02
CA GLN A 907 15.45 42.76 2.22
C GLN A 907 14.85 43.18 0.88
N HIS A 908 14.02 42.31 0.28
CA HIS A 908 13.52 42.50 -1.07
C HIS A 908 12.01 42.25 -1.14
N LEU A 909 11.26 43.25 -1.64
CA LEU A 909 9.84 43.13 -1.96
C LEU A 909 9.65 43.45 -3.44
N HIS A 910 9.39 42.41 -4.24
CA HIS A 910 9.26 42.48 -5.70
C HIS A 910 7.88 41.98 -6.10
N LEU A 911 7.04 42.87 -6.64
CA LEU A 911 5.66 42.58 -7.03
C LEU A 911 5.42 42.99 -8.48
N ARG A 912 4.80 42.11 -9.27
CA ARG A 912 4.51 42.36 -10.68
C ARG A 912 3.10 41.89 -11.05
N SER A 913 2.38 42.68 -11.84
CA SER A 913 1.11 42.26 -12.46
C SER A 913 0.09 41.70 -11.45
N CYS A 914 -0.09 42.33 -10.29
CA CYS A 914 -1.08 41.93 -9.28
C CYS A 914 -2.22 42.97 -9.26
N PRO A 915 -3.19 42.92 -10.19
CA PRO A 915 -4.08 44.05 -10.47
C PRO A 915 -5.07 44.36 -9.34
N ARG A 916 -5.49 43.36 -8.56
CA ARG A 916 -6.44 43.52 -7.44
C ARG A 916 -5.79 43.77 -6.08
N LEU A 917 -4.45 43.85 -6.05
CA LEU A 917 -3.70 44.02 -4.81
C LEU A 917 -4.03 45.38 -4.19
N GLN A 918 -4.65 45.40 -3.02
CA GLN A 918 -5.08 46.63 -2.33
C GLN A 918 -3.95 47.20 -1.48
N PHE A 919 -3.20 46.32 -0.82
CA PHE A 919 -1.98 46.59 -0.06
C PHE A 919 -1.02 45.40 -0.08
N ALA A 920 0.27 45.60 0.23
CA ALA A 920 1.22 44.50 0.29
C ALA A 920 1.37 43.94 1.72
N LEU A 921 1.88 44.74 2.66
CA LEU A 921 2.26 44.27 4.00
C LEU A 921 1.72 45.21 5.11
N PRO A 922 1.38 44.68 6.30
CA PRO A 922 1.08 45.50 7.47
C PRO A 922 2.36 46.15 8.06
N VAL A 923 2.21 47.25 8.78
CA VAL A 923 3.31 48.00 9.43
C VAL A 923 3.06 48.29 10.92
N TRP A 924 4.14 48.22 11.71
CA TRP A 924 4.31 48.48 13.13
C TRP A 924 5.73 49.03 13.41
N VAL A 925 6.08 49.35 14.66
CA VAL A 925 7.44 49.82 15.03
C VAL A 925 8.20 48.70 15.75
N PRO A 926 9.40 48.29 15.30
CA PRO A 926 10.11 48.57 14.03
C PRO A 926 9.93 47.43 12.98
N SER A 927 9.08 47.60 11.96
CA SER A 927 8.76 46.51 10.99
C SER A 927 9.85 46.14 9.99
N PHE A 928 10.58 47.09 9.39
CA PHE A 928 11.38 46.83 8.18
C PHE A 928 12.86 47.31 8.26
N PRO A 929 13.62 46.98 9.32
CA PRO A 929 15.00 47.44 9.49
C PRO A 929 15.98 46.95 8.41
N SER A 930 15.68 45.86 7.69
CA SER A 930 16.58 45.30 6.68
C SER A 930 16.19 45.55 5.23
N LEU A 931 15.05 46.21 4.96
CA LEU A 931 14.52 46.35 3.61
C LEU A 931 15.45 47.19 2.75
N LYS A 932 15.92 46.64 1.62
CA LYS A 932 16.89 47.27 0.68
C LYS A 932 16.22 47.73 -0.60
N THR A 933 15.32 46.92 -1.17
CA THR A 933 14.72 47.20 -2.47
C THR A 933 13.21 47.01 -2.47
N LEU A 934 12.51 47.97 -3.07
CA LEU A 934 11.08 47.91 -3.34
C LEU A 934 10.83 48.06 -4.84
N HIS A 935 10.41 46.99 -5.51
CA HIS A 935 10.08 47.00 -6.95
C HIS A 935 8.63 46.56 -7.15
N ILE A 936 7.74 47.46 -7.58
CA ILE A 936 6.32 47.16 -7.78
C ILE A 936 5.88 47.66 -9.16
N ILE A 937 5.35 46.77 -9.99
CA ILE A 937 5.01 47.07 -11.39
C ILE A 937 3.61 46.51 -11.72
N HIS A 938 2.75 47.30 -12.38
CA HIS A 938 1.43 46.88 -12.87
C HIS A 938 0.47 46.34 -11.77
N CYS A 939 0.41 46.98 -10.60
CA CYS A 939 -0.57 46.67 -9.55
C CYS A 939 -1.64 47.77 -9.48
N GLY A 940 -2.72 47.60 -10.25
CA GLY A 940 -3.72 48.64 -10.54
C GLY A 940 -4.52 49.15 -9.33
N ASP A 941 -4.91 48.25 -8.42
CA ASP A 941 -5.73 48.56 -7.26
C ASP A 941 -4.93 48.98 -6.01
N LEU A 942 -3.60 49.00 -6.10
CA LEU A 942 -2.72 49.26 -4.97
C LEU A 942 -2.88 50.69 -4.47
N THR A 943 -3.37 50.86 -3.24
CA THR A 943 -3.60 52.19 -2.64
C THR A 943 -2.43 52.63 -1.76
N HIS A 944 -1.90 51.69 -0.98
CA HIS A 944 -0.72 51.81 -0.13
C HIS A 944 0.10 50.52 -0.25
N VAL A 945 1.43 50.61 -0.20
CA VAL A 945 2.27 49.39 -0.11
C VAL A 945 2.20 48.84 1.32
N PHE A 946 2.33 49.73 2.30
CA PHE A 946 2.35 49.40 3.71
C PHE A 946 1.17 50.03 4.45
N VAL A 947 0.34 49.22 5.11
CA VAL A 947 -0.87 49.66 5.85
C VAL A 947 -0.71 49.48 7.34
N LEU A 948 -1.25 50.39 8.15
CA LEU A 948 -1.16 50.33 9.60
C LEU A 948 -2.00 49.15 10.13
N ASP A 949 -1.48 48.41 11.11
CA ASP A 949 -2.26 47.41 11.86
C ASP A 949 -2.80 48.05 13.15
N GLU A 950 -4.06 47.78 13.51
CA GLU A 950 -4.94 48.66 14.34
C GLU A 950 -4.50 48.92 15.80
N LYS A 951 -3.40 48.33 16.29
CA LYS A 951 -3.03 48.31 17.73
C LYS A 951 -1.96 49.29 18.22
N TYR A 952 -1.32 50.10 17.37
CA TYR A 952 -0.27 51.06 17.81
C TYR A 952 -0.33 52.43 17.10
N PRO A 953 -1.45 53.18 17.16
CA PRO A 953 -1.55 54.45 16.43
C PRO A 953 -0.62 55.54 17.00
N GLU A 954 -0.49 55.74 18.31
CA GLU A 954 0.08 57.00 18.84
C GLU A 954 1.57 57.24 18.53
N GLU A 955 2.44 56.26 18.79
CA GLU A 955 3.90 56.46 18.60
C GLU A 955 4.30 56.41 17.12
N ILE A 956 3.66 55.54 16.33
CA ILE A 956 3.94 55.36 14.90
C ILE A 956 3.42 56.55 14.08
N VAL A 957 2.22 57.04 14.40
CA VAL A 957 1.64 58.20 13.72
C VAL A 957 2.45 59.47 14.04
N ALA A 958 2.98 59.61 15.26
CA ALA A 958 3.79 60.76 15.65
C ALA A 958 5.22 60.74 15.08
N ARG A 959 5.91 59.59 15.11
CA ARG A 959 7.35 59.48 14.77
C ARG A 959 7.63 58.95 13.37
N GLY A 960 6.68 58.25 12.74
CA GLY A 960 6.90 57.52 11.51
C GLY A 960 7.68 56.21 11.70
N VAL A 961 7.82 55.44 10.62
CA VAL A 961 8.45 54.12 10.60
C VAL A 961 9.83 54.19 9.92
N PRO A 962 10.89 53.67 10.56
CA PRO A 962 12.24 53.67 9.99
C PRO A 962 12.47 52.53 8.97
N PHE A 963 13.06 52.90 7.83
CA PHE A 963 13.55 52.03 6.76
C PHE A 963 15.05 52.30 6.53
N PRO A 964 15.92 51.94 7.50
CA PRO A 964 17.30 52.42 7.55
C PRO A 964 18.20 51.89 6.43
N LYS A 965 17.88 50.73 5.82
CA LYS A 965 18.66 50.12 4.74
C LYS A 965 18.05 50.27 3.34
N LEU A 966 16.94 50.99 3.20
CA LEU A 966 16.22 51.10 1.93
C LEU A 966 16.98 51.99 0.96
N THR A 967 17.56 51.39 -0.09
CA THR A 967 18.36 52.11 -1.09
C THR A 967 17.62 52.39 -2.39
N THR A 968 16.66 51.53 -2.76
CA THR A 968 16.06 51.55 -4.11
C THR A 968 14.55 51.40 -4.05
N ILE A 969 13.84 52.33 -4.70
CA ILE A 969 12.38 52.29 -4.90
C ILE A 969 12.10 52.42 -6.40
N HIS A 970 11.53 51.38 -7.01
CA HIS A 970 11.03 51.41 -8.38
C HIS A 970 9.53 51.10 -8.39
N LEU A 971 8.73 52.04 -8.88
CA LEU A 971 7.28 51.93 -8.97
C LEU A 971 6.85 52.24 -10.41
N HIS A 972 6.08 51.34 -11.02
CA HIS A 972 5.66 51.50 -12.41
C HIS A 972 4.17 51.14 -12.60
N ASP A 973 3.41 52.08 -13.15
CA ASP A 973 2.00 51.94 -13.49
C ASP A 973 1.11 51.50 -12.32
N LEU A 974 1.10 52.33 -11.26
CA LEU A 974 0.30 52.13 -10.05
C LEU A 974 -0.71 53.29 -9.90
N PRO A 975 -1.78 53.31 -10.72
CA PRO A 975 -2.64 54.49 -10.89
C PRO A 975 -3.42 54.90 -9.64
N LYS A 976 -3.74 53.95 -8.74
CA LYS A 976 -4.46 54.21 -7.48
C LYS A 976 -3.55 54.47 -6.27
N LEU A 977 -2.23 54.37 -6.43
CA LEU A 977 -1.29 54.53 -5.33
C LEU A 977 -1.31 55.98 -4.84
N ARG A 978 -1.68 56.19 -3.57
CA ARG A 978 -1.76 57.55 -2.96
C ARG A 978 -0.49 57.89 -2.20
N GLN A 979 -0.03 56.95 -1.38
CA GLN A 979 1.20 57.04 -0.60
C GLN A 979 1.86 55.64 -0.54
N ILE A 980 3.17 55.58 -0.32
CA ILE A 980 3.86 54.28 -0.21
C ILE A 980 3.47 53.58 1.10
N SER A 981 3.30 54.33 2.20
CA SER A 981 2.80 53.82 3.47
C SER A 981 1.73 54.73 4.04
N GLU A 982 0.76 54.18 4.78
CA GLU A 982 -0.25 54.95 5.53
C GLU A 982 0.35 55.81 6.64
N VAL A 983 1.56 55.48 7.10
CA VAL A 983 2.32 56.23 8.10
C VAL A 983 3.60 56.81 7.50
N LYS A 984 4.11 57.87 8.10
CA LYS A 984 5.32 58.58 7.64
C LYS A 984 6.51 57.61 7.54
N MET A 985 7.16 57.53 6.37
CA MET A 985 8.35 56.67 6.17
C MET A 985 9.65 57.45 6.33
N LEU A 986 10.61 56.94 7.11
CA LEU A 986 11.96 57.50 7.28
C LEU A 986 13.00 56.61 6.55
N ALA A 987 13.55 57.06 5.43
CA ALA A 987 14.48 56.27 4.60
C ALA A 987 15.83 57.01 4.39
N PRO A 988 16.69 57.10 5.42
CA PRO A 988 17.93 57.89 5.34
C PRO A 988 18.92 57.38 4.29
N ALA A 989 18.97 56.07 4.03
CA ALA A 989 19.91 55.43 3.09
C ALA A 989 19.46 55.43 1.62
N LEU A 990 18.36 56.10 1.28
CA LEU A 990 17.77 56.07 -0.06
C LEU A 990 18.74 56.64 -1.12
N LYS A 991 18.98 55.88 -2.19
CA LYS A 991 19.92 56.23 -3.28
C LYS A 991 19.21 56.49 -4.60
N THR A 992 18.20 55.69 -4.93
CA THR A 992 17.55 55.73 -6.25
C THR A 992 16.03 55.61 -6.14
N ILE A 993 15.30 56.52 -6.77
CA ILE A 993 13.85 56.50 -6.90
C ILE A 993 13.50 56.56 -8.40
N ARG A 994 12.79 55.57 -8.91
CA ARG A 994 12.21 55.60 -10.25
C ARG A 994 10.71 55.37 -10.16
N ILE A 995 9.93 56.36 -10.55
CA ILE A 995 8.46 56.31 -10.49
C ILE A 995 7.93 56.63 -11.89
N ARG A 996 7.00 55.83 -12.39
CA ARG A 996 6.32 56.06 -13.66
C ARG A 996 4.88 55.58 -13.58
N GLY A 997 3.92 56.30 -14.16
CA GLY A 997 2.50 55.97 -14.15
C GLY A 997 1.80 56.01 -12.79
N CYS A 998 2.42 56.62 -11.77
CA CYS A 998 1.89 56.67 -10.40
C CYS A 998 1.27 58.05 -10.08
N PHE A 999 0.32 58.52 -10.90
CA PHE A 999 -0.22 59.89 -10.85
C PHE A 999 -0.97 60.27 -9.56
N GLY A 1000 -1.37 59.28 -8.77
CA GLY A 1000 -2.02 59.46 -7.47
C GLY A 1000 -1.04 59.77 -6.33
N LEU A 1001 0.26 59.53 -6.52
CA LEU A 1001 1.25 59.66 -5.46
C LEU A 1001 1.37 61.11 -4.99
N ARG A 1002 1.39 61.31 -3.67
CA ARG A 1002 1.50 62.66 -3.06
C ARG A 1002 2.70 62.86 -2.16
N ARG A 1003 3.36 61.81 -1.71
CA ARG A 1003 4.47 61.92 -0.74
C ARG A 1003 5.58 60.92 -1.06
N LEU A 1004 6.82 61.35 -0.86
CA LEU A 1004 8.01 60.50 -0.90
C LEU A 1004 8.51 60.22 0.52
N PRO A 1005 9.40 59.22 0.71
CA PRO A 1005 10.01 58.97 2.00
C PRO A 1005 10.82 60.17 2.51
N VAL A 1006 10.77 60.41 3.81
CA VAL A 1006 11.52 61.45 4.50
C VAL A 1006 12.97 61.01 4.69
N LEU A 1007 13.93 61.91 4.48
CA LEU A 1007 15.37 61.63 4.54
C LEU A 1007 16.00 62.05 5.88
N GLN A 1008 15.18 62.25 6.91
CA GLN A 1008 15.62 62.61 8.26
C GLN A 1008 16.56 61.52 8.80
N GLY A 1009 17.70 61.93 9.38
CA GLY A 1009 18.74 61.02 9.86
C GLY A 1009 19.76 60.56 8.81
N ARG A 1010 19.75 61.14 7.59
CA ARG A 1010 20.79 60.91 6.58
C ARG A 1010 22.14 61.47 7.02
N GLU A 1011 23.21 60.72 6.80
CA GLU A 1011 24.58 61.13 7.14
C GLU A 1011 25.03 62.36 6.31
N PRO A 1012 25.76 63.32 6.91
CA PRO A 1012 26.35 64.44 6.19
C PRO A 1012 27.31 63.96 5.08
N GLY A 1013 27.16 64.48 3.86
CA GLY A 1013 28.04 64.16 2.72
C GLY A 1013 27.58 63.00 1.82
N VAL A 1014 26.51 62.27 2.19
CA VAL A 1014 25.92 61.24 1.31
C VAL A 1014 25.27 61.90 0.10
N LYS A 1015 25.64 61.45 -1.11
CA LYS A 1015 25.07 61.91 -2.39
C LYS A 1015 23.54 61.89 -2.35
N ARG A 1016 22.88 62.95 -2.83
CA ARG A 1016 21.41 63.06 -2.85
C ARG A 1016 20.80 61.90 -3.66
N PRO A 1017 19.59 61.42 -3.33
CA PRO A 1017 18.97 60.35 -4.12
C PRO A 1017 18.73 60.81 -5.55
N ALA A 1018 19.10 59.95 -6.51
CA ALA A 1018 18.74 60.14 -7.91
C ALA A 1018 17.24 59.87 -8.08
N VAL A 1019 16.54 60.79 -8.74
CA VAL A 1019 15.09 60.73 -8.95
C VAL A 1019 14.78 60.70 -10.43
N GLU A 1020 13.98 59.74 -10.86
CA GLU A 1020 13.39 59.67 -12.19
C GLU A 1020 11.87 59.57 -12.03
N MET A 1021 11.14 60.61 -12.41
CA MET A 1021 9.67 60.61 -12.37
C MET A 1021 9.04 61.65 -13.28
N GLU A 1022 7.76 61.51 -13.60
CA GLU A 1022 7.04 62.51 -14.36
C GLU A 1022 6.99 63.85 -13.64
N LYS A 1023 7.03 64.92 -14.42
CA LYS A 1023 7.00 66.29 -13.90
C LYS A 1023 5.71 66.60 -13.14
N ASP A 1024 4.56 66.15 -13.65
CA ASP A 1024 3.26 66.37 -13.00
C ASP A 1024 3.11 65.61 -11.68
N VAL A 1025 3.78 64.47 -11.53
CA VAL A 1025 3.87 63.73 -10.26
C VAL A 1025 4.76 64.51 -9.28
N TRP A 1026 5.95 64.93 -9.72
CA TRP A 1026 6.89 65.69 -8.88
C TRP A 1026 6.29 67.01 -8.36
N ASP A 1027 5.63 67.77 -9.23
CA ASP A 1027 5.00 69.06 -8.90
C ASP A 1027 3.79 68.89 -7.95
N ALA A 1028 3.17 67.70 -7.91
CA ALA A 1028 2.05 67.37 -7.04
C ALA A 1028 2.44 66.78 -5.67
N LEU A 1029 3.75 66.62 -5.40
CA LEU A 1029 4.24 66.13 -4.11
C LEU A 1029 4.05 67.18 -3.00
N GLU A 1030 3.59 66.71 -1.84
CA GLU A 1030 3.49 67.47 -0.61
C GLU A 1030 4.78 67.34 0.21
N TRP A 1031 5.25 68.44 0.80
CA TRP A 1031 6.52 68.51 1.52
C TRP A 1031 6.33 69.11 2.91
N ASP A 1032 6.91 68.48 3.94
CA ASP A 1032 6.79 68.94 5.34
C ASP A 1032 7.88 69.97 5.71
N GLY A 1033 8.77 70.30 4.76
CA GLY A 1033 9.81 71.32 4.89
C GLY A 1033 11.20 70.76 5.24
N LEU A 1034 12.21 71.63 5.13
CA LEU A 1034 13.62 71.29 5.36
C LEU A 1034 13.88 70.80 6.80
N ALA A 1035 13.25 71.42 7.80
CA ALA A 1035 13.40 71.05 9.21
C ALA A 1035 12.89 69.62 9.51
N ALA A 1036 11.90 69.15 8.74
CA ALA A 1036 11.37 67.79 8.85
C ALA A 1036 12.19 66.76 8.04
N GLY A 1037 13.28 67.17 7.36
CA GLY A 1037 14.05 66.31 6.46
C GLY A 1037 13.28 65.91 5.19
N HIS A 1038 12.26 66.69 4.82
CA HIS A 1038 11.32 66.38 3.72
C HIS A 1038 11.11 67.61 2.82
N HIS A 1039 12.04 67.83 1.88
CA HIS A 1039 12.02 68.97 0.97
C HIS A 1039 12.66 68.61 -0.39
N PRO A 1040 12.22 69.19 -1.53
CA PRO A 1040 12.75 68.89 -2.86
C PRO A 1040 14.27 69.01 -2.99
N SER A 1041 14.88 70.00 -2.32
CA SER A 1041 16.33 70.26 -2.38
C SER A 1041 17.20 69.14 -1.79
N LEU A 1042 16.60 68.20 -1.05
CA LEU A 1042 17.30 67.03 -0.49
C LEU A 1042 17.48 65.91 -1.52
N PHE A 1043 16.87 66.04 -2.70
CA PHE A 1043 16.97 65.11 -3.82
C PHE A 1043 17.81 65.71 -4.96
N GLU A 1044 18.32 64.87 -5.87
CA GLU A 1044 18.88 65.35 -7.13
C GLU A 1044 17.76 65.93 -8.02
N PRO A 1045 18.08 66.86 -8.94
CA PRO A 1045 17.12 67.32 -9.93
C PRO A 1045 16.49 66.13 -10.66
N PRO A 1046 15.15 66.00 -10.66
CA PRO A 1046 14.50 64.83 -11.22
C PRO A 1046 14.73 64.72 -12.73
N VAL A 1047 15.11 63.54 -13.19
CA VAL A 1047 15.08 63.20 -14.62
C VAL A 1047 13.63 62.95 -15.00
N HIS A 1048 13.04 63.90 -15.73
CA HIS A 1048 11.63 63.81 -16.10
C HIS A 1048 11.39 62.80 -17.22
N SER A 1049 10.62 61.76 -16.93
CA SER A 1049 10.20 60.79 -17.94
C SER A 1049 9.14 61.40 -18.87
N ARG A 1050 9.16 61.05 -20.17
CA ARG A 1050 8.16 61.50 -21.16
C ARG A 1050 6.84 60.72 -21.08
N TYR A 1051 6.55 60.06 -19.96
CA TYR A 1051 5.34 59.27 -19.83
C TYR A 1051 4.11 60.18 -19.77
N TYR A 1052 3.19 60.00 -20.70
CA TYR A 1052 2.03 60.87 -20.84
C TYR A 1052 0.89 60.37 -19.95
N ARG A 1053 0.37 61.25 -19.09
CA ARG A 1053 -0.91 61.04 -18.40
C ARG A 1053 -2.03 60.99 -19.43
N MET A 1054 -2.50 59.79 -19.78
CA MET A 1054 -3.65 59.67 -20.68
C MET A 1054 -4.85 60.29 -19.98
N ARG A 1055 -5.24 61.50 -20.40
CA ARG A 1055 -6.50 62.12 -19.98
C ARG A 1055 -7.59 61.12 -20.32
N ARG A 1056 -8.31 60.61 -19.30
CA ARG A 1056 -9.56 59.88 -19.48
C ARG A 1056 -10.39 60.68 -20.48
N LEU A 1057 -10.54 60.16 -21.70
CA LEU A 1057 -11.59 60.60 -22.60
C LEU A 1057 -12.89 60.40 -21.82
N LEU A 1058 -13.50 61.52 -21.44
CA LEU A 1058 -14.89 61.57 -21.03
C LEU A 1058 -15.68 60.82 -22.11
N ARG A 1059 -16.22 59.64 -21.78
CA ARG A 1059 -17.27 59.00 -22.58
C ARG A 1059 -18.50 59.89 -22.47
N GLY A 1060 -18.53 60.91 -23.32
CA GLY A 1060 -19.68 61.74 -23.60
C GLY A 1060 -19.93 61.72 -25.10
N THR A 1061 -21.20 61.54 -25.45
CA THR A 1061 -21.87 61.81 -26.74
C THR A 1061 -21.75 60.80 -27.91
N VAL A 1062 -22.78 59.92 -28.00
CA VAL A 1062 -23.88 59.90 -29.01
C VAL A 1062 -23.57 59.60 -30.50
N LEU A 1063 -24.25 58.54 -31.01
CA LEU A 1063 -24.72 58.20 -32.39
C LEU A 1063 -23.65 58.01 -33.49
N ARG A 1064 -23.70 56.98 -34.36
CA ARG A 1064 -24.81 56.35 -35.10
C ARG A 1064 -24.54 54.87 -35.34
#